data_AF-A0A496VQZ5-F1
#
_entry.id   AF-A0A496VQZ5-F1
#
_cell.length_a   1.000
_cell.length_b   1.000
_cell.length_c   1.000
_cell.angle_alpha   90.00
_cell.angle_beta   90.00
_cell.angle_gamma   90.00
#
_symmetry.space_group_name_H-M   'P 1'
#
loop_
_entity.id
_entity.type
_entity.pdbx_description
1 polymer ?
#
loop_
_entity_poly.entity_id
_entity_poly.type
_entity_poly.pdbx_seq_one_letter_code
_entity_poly.pdbx_strand_id
1 'polypeptide(L)'
;MMKKALVLLSLCFFTWYSNAQSQQNFPELENLFESEELNNFSPFETNPPFEKEELGGISDILPPDAAFIFSSYLESSSMLVAHWQIADNYYLYRDQFQFTLKGGGILGAPQFPPGKIIDDVKYGRVEIYEQTLSIKLPIVDAQGLDTLTLETSYQGCADGRLCYPPIQKSALVTLEETPQLSQAIEADDAELAELAKLMDGLIPENRGTQFGEKVEFLKVDEAFILSAEFSDPSHLVVRWKIADGYYLYQDKLNFSLESEGKLGTPQLPPSTLKPDPYFGDAQIYLSPQLEIILPIQTAQLKTVALKVKYQGCANAGLCYPPTTKVVNLSFPSNGISEQDRLANLLADAHILYTIMVFFGLGILLSLTPCVFPMIPILSSIIVGQGKQVTTYKAFIMSLVYVLAMACTYAIVGVLTGLLGENLSAAFQNPWILISFALVFVVLSFSMFGFYELQLPSGLQTKLTHFSNRQQGGTLIGVAIMGVLSALIVGPCVAAPLVGALIYISQTGDAVLGGLALFFMSLGMGIPLIIIGISAGHWLPKANKWMNTVKAVFGVLLLAVAIWMLERVIPGQITMLLWASLLIISAVYIGALDKLDSKVSGWHKLWKGLGFILLVYGVLLIIGAASGNVNPLQPLQNLKIGDQTTDSSVVQVSPFKAIKGVEGLERELAVAKAQNKQVILDFYADWCISCKEMEHLTLSDPGVQKILAHFVLLQADVTPNDKQDKALYKRFGIFGPPAILFFDTNGLEQQAYRVVGFMQAEAFRQHLQKIVQL
;
A
#
# COMPACT_ATOMS: atom_id res chain seq x y z
N MET A 1 2.85 42.69 -12.07
CA MET A 1 2.34 41.42 -11.49
C MET A 1 3.43 40.37 -11.30
N MET A 2 4.23 40.02 -12.31
CA MET A 2 5.29 38.98 -12.20
C MET A 2 6.32 39.16 -11.07
N LYS A 3 6.75 40.38 -10.73
CA LYS A 3 7.66 40.62 -9.58
C LYS A 3 7.00 40.37 -8.22
N LYS A 4 5.67 40.51 -8.11
CA LYS A 4 4.89 40.15 -6.90
C LYS A 4 4.73 38.63 -6.80
N ALA A 5 4.52 37.96 -7.93
CA ALA A 5 4.45 36.49 -8.00
C ALA A 5 5.77 35.82 -7.57
N LEU A 6 6.93 36.39 -7.91
CA LEU A 6 8.23 35.84 -7.52
C LEU A 6 8.51 35.94 -6.01
N VAL A 7 8.06 37.03 -5.37
CA VAL A 7 8.16 37.18 -3.91
C VAL A 7 7.15 36.29 -3.20
N LEU A 8 5.94 36.14 -3.74
CA LEU A 8 4.97 35.14 -3.27
C LEU A 8 5.51 33.72 -3.45
N LEU A 9 6.22 33.40 -4.52
CA LEU A 9 6.83 32.07 -4.74
C LEU A 9 8.00 31.80 -3.78
N SER A 10 8.86 32.79 -3.52
CA SER A 10 9.98 32.63 -2.58
C SER A 10 9.49 32.56 -1.13
N LEU A 11 8.45 33.32 -0.78
CA LEU A 11 7.76 33.20 0.50
C LEU A 11 7.02 31.87 0.59
N CYS A 12 6.24 31.48 -0.43
CA CYS A 12 5.56 30.18 -0.53
C CYS A 12 6.53 29.01 -0.48
N PHE A 13 7.76 29.13 -0.98
CA PHE A 13 8.76 28.08 -0.86
C PHE A 13 9.32 27.99 0.57
N PHE A 14 9.52 29.13 1.24
CA PHE A 14 9.92 29.17 2.64
C PHE A 14 8.80 28.68 3.57
N THR A 15 7.54 29.07 3.32
CA THR A 15 6.38 28.53 4.01
C THR A 15 6.12 27.09 3.61
N TRP A 16 6.35 26.66 2.37
CA TRP A 16 6.19 25.25 1.98
C TRP A 16 7.29 24.37 2.59
N TYR A 17 8.55 24.80 2.63
CA TYR A 17 9.62 24.09 3.34
C TYR A 17 9.35 24.06 4.84
N SER A 18 8.89 25.18 5.42
CA SER A 18 8.49 25.24 6.82
C SER A 18 7.22 24.43 7.11
N ASN A 19 6.28 24.31 6.16
CA ASN A 19 4.99 23.63 6.32
C ASN A 19 5.09 22.13 6.02
N ALA A 20 5.91 21.73 5.06
CA ALA A 20 6.26 20.33 4.80
C ALA A 20 6.99 19.69 5.99
N GLN A 21 7.69 20.51 6.80
CA GLN A 21 8.30 20.07 8.05
C GLN A 21 7.39 20.32 9.28
N SER A 22 6.45 21.27 9.20
CA SER A 22 5.39 21.50 10.21
C SER A 22 4.23 20.51 10.13
N GLN A 23 4.05 19.78 9.04
CA GLN A 23 3.05 18.72 8.94
C GLN A 23 3.33 17.54 9.90
N GLN A 24 4.48 17.56 10.59
CA GLN A 24 4.85 16.67 11.69
C GLN A 24 4.43 17.16 13.09
N ASN A 25 3.75 18.30 13.23
CA ASN A 25 3.21 18.76 14.51
C ASN A 25 2.07 19.78 14.28
N PHE A 26 0.80 19.37 14.44
CA PHE A 26 -0.29 20.04 15.17
C PHE A 26 -1.70 19.55 14.72
N PRO A 27 -2.68 19.37 15.65
CA PRO A 27 -3.98 18.73 15.39
C PRO A 27 -5.17 19.70 15.22
N GLU A 28 -4.98 20.93 14.72
CA GLU A 28 -5.99 22.00 14.90
C GLU A 28 -6.47 22.73 13.62
N LEU A 29 -6.34 22.11 12.43
CA LEU A 29 -6.79 22.68 11.15
C LEU A 29 -7.94 21.91 10.48
N GLU A 30 -8.58 20.98 11.20
CA GLU A 30 -9.67 20.13 10.68
C GLU A 30 -11.05 20.83 10.69
N ASN A 31 -11.18 22.01 11.31
CA ASN A 31 -12.47 22.70 11.50
C ASN A 31 -12.74 23.91 10.58
N LEU A 32 -12.00 24.08 9.47
CA LEU A 32 -12.16 25.26 8.60
C LEU A 32 -12.61 24.96 7.15
N PHE A 33 -12.87 23.70 6.80
CA PHE A 33 -13.36 23.31 5.46
C PHE A 33 -14.74 22.65 5.48
N GLU A 34 -15.51 22.86 6.54
CA GLU A 34 -16.82 22.24 6.72
C GLU A 34 -17.90 23.28 7.02
N SER A 35 -18.15 24.19 6.07
CA SER A 35 -19.43 24.88 5.94
C SER A 35 -19.42 25.78 4.70
N GLU A 36 -20.49 25.70 3.90
CA GLU A 36 -20.81 26.56 2.74
C GLU A 36 -20.15 26.18 1.40
N GLU A 37 -20.75 25.24 0.66
CA GLU A 37 -21.04 25.36 -0.80
C GLU A 37 -21.50 24.03 -1.46
N LEU A 38 -22.42 23.25 -0.85
CA LEU A 38 -23.02 22.09 -1.55
C LEU A 38 -24.55 22.03 -1.55
N ASN A 39 -25.25 23.09 -1.10
CA ASN A 39 -26.72 23.11 -1.04
C ASN A 39 -27.41 23.80 -2.23
N ASN A 40 -26.84 23.82 -3.43
CA ASN A 40 -27.51 24.50 -4.55
C ASN A 40 -27.30 23.91 -5.95
N PHE A 41 -27.52 22.61 -6.11
CA PHE A 41 -27.84 22.06 -7.42
C PHE A 41 -29.13 21.23 -7.37
N SER A 42 -30.21 21.86 -7.84
CA SER A 42 -31.50 21.21 -8.13
C SER A 42 -31.41 20.29 -9.36
N PRO A 43 -32.29 19.28 -9.46
CA PRO A 43 -32.17 18.19 -10.42
C PRO A 43 -32.66 18.60 -11.81
N PHE A 44 -31.95 18.17 -12.86
CA PHE A 44 -32.44 18.25 -14.24
C PHE A 44 -32.84 16.86 -14.74
N GLU A 45 -34.01 16.85 -15.37
CA GLU A 45 -34.80 15.73 -15.86
C GLU A 45 -34.15 14.84 -16.95
N THR A 46 -34.48 13.55 -16.83
CA THR A 46 -34.79 12.54 -17.86
C THR A 46 -33.86 12.39 -19.08
N ASN A 47 -33.22 11.22 -19.15
CA ASN A 47 -32.85 10.57 -20.41
C ASN A 47 -33.21 9.07 -20.38
N PRO A 48 -33.46 8.45 -21.55
CA PRO A 48 -34.30 7.27 -21.77
C PRO A 48 -33.64 5.94 -21.37
N PRO A 49 -34.38 4.81 -21.32
CA PRO A 49 -33.83 3.54 -20.87
C PRO A 49 -32.89 2.98 -21.92
N PHE A 50 -31.61 2.86 -21.58
CA PHE A 50 -30.70 1.98 -22.30
C PHE A 50 -30.87 0.56 -21.75
N GLU A 51 -31.15 -0.37 -22.66
CA GLU A 51 -31.27 -1.81 -22.42
C GLU A 51 -30.10 -2.34 -21.58
N LYS A 52 -30.46 -3.13 -20.56
CA LYS A 52 -29.52 -3.96 -19.81
C LYS A 52 -29.02 -5.06 -20.74
N GLU A 53 -27.77 -4.94 -21.16
CA GLU A 53 -26.99 -6.10 -21.57
C GLU A 53 -26.33 -6.65 -20.30
N GLU A 54 -26.77 -7.82 -19.85
CA GLU A 54 -26.24 -8.52 -18.68
C GLU A 54 -24.77 -8.90 -18.91
N LEU A 55 -23.87 -8.10 -18.37
CA LEU A 55 -22.48 -8.50 -18.16
C LEU A 55 -22.26 -8.61 -16.64
N GLY A 56 -22.32 -9.84 -16.15
CA GLY A 56 -22.15 -10.18 -14.73
C GLY A 56 -20.86 -9.61 -14.15
N GLY A 57 -21.01 -8.88 -13.04
CA GLY A 57 -19.91 -8.21 -12.35
C GLY A 57 -18.85 -9.18 -11.81
N ILE A 58 -17.63 -8.68 -11.69
CA ILE A 58 -16.41 -9.40 -11.24
C ILE A 58 -16.46 -9.69 -9.72
N SER A 59 -17.59 -9.44 -9.04
CA SER A 59 -17.77 -9.60 -7.60
C SER A 59 -18.04 -11.05 -7.13
N ASP A 60 -18.14 -12.02 -8.05
CA ASP A 60 -18.52 -13.41 -7.76
C ASP A 60 -17.34 -14.41 -7.82
N ILE A 61 -16.09 -13.92 -7.76
CA ILE A 61 -14.91 -14.79 -7.83
C ILE A 61 -14.48 -15.23 -6.41
N LEU A 62 -14.56 -16.53 -6.12
CA LEU A 62 -14.24 -17.15 -4.83
C LEU A 62 -12.72 -17.19 -4.60
N PRO A 63 -12.20 -16.95 -3.38
CA PRO A 63 -10.78 -17.14 -3.11
C PRO A 63 -10.33 -18.59 -3.37
N PRO A 64 -9.04 -18.84 -3.70
CA PRO A 64 -8.53 -20.16 -4.08
C PRO A 64 -8.89 -21.29 -3.12
N ASP A 65 -8.88 -20.99 -1.81
CA ASP A 65 -9.15 -21.97 -0.75
C ASP A 65 -10.64 -22.33 -0.62
N ALA A 66 -11.53 -21.45 -1.09
CA ALA A 66 -12.96 -21.70 -1.20
C ALA A 66 -13.31 -22.31 -2.58
N ALA A 67 -12.57 -21.96 -3.63
CA ALA A 67 -12.75 -22.50 -4.98
C ALA A 67 -12.25 -23.93 -5.12
N PHE A 68 -11.17 -24.31 -4.42
CA PHE A 68 -10.52 -25.62 -4.50
C PHE A 68 -10.19 -26.15 -3.10
N ILE A 69 -11.16 -26.82 -2.48
CA ILE A 69 -10.99 -27.41 -1.15
C ILE A 69 -10.19 -28.70 -1.29
N PHE A 70 -8.93 -28.69 -0.82
CA PHE A 70 -8.01 -29.83 -0.87
C PHE A 70 -8.03 -30.65 0.42
N SER A 71 -8.05 -31.97 0.28
CA SER A 71 -7.89 -32.94 1.36
C SER A 71 -7.09 -34.16 0.89
N SER A 72 -6.47 -34.89 1.82
CA SER A 72 -5.79 -36.15 1.49
C SER A 72 -6.02 -37.20 2.58
N TYR A 73 -6.19 -38.45 2.18
CA TYR A 73 -6.39 -39.57 3.08
C TYR A 73 -5.78 -40.86 2.49
N LEU A 74 -5.52 -41.85 3.34
CA LEU A 74 -5.06 -43.17 2.90
C LEU A 74 -6.26 -44.04 2.55
N GLU A 75 -6.29 -44.57 1.33
CA GLU A 75 -7.25 -45.61 0.92
C GLU A 75 -6.72 -47.01 1.30
N SER A 76 -5.39 -47.18 1.31
CA SER A 76 -4.69 -48.37 1.83
C SER A 76 -3.27 -48.01 2.26
N SER A 77 -2.56 -48.92 2.93
CA SER A 77 -1.17 -48.70 3.38
C SER A 77 -0.17 -48.37 2.26
N SER A 78 -0.54 -48.60 0.98
CA SER A 78 0.27 -48.30 -0.20
C SER A 78 -0.39 -47.33 -1.18
N MET A 79 -1.53 -46.72 -0.84
CA MET A 79 -2.28 -45.84 -1.75
C MET A 79 -2.82 -44.61 -1.02
N LEU A 80 -2.25 -43.46 -1.37
CA LEU A 80 -2.67 -42.15 -0.89
C LEU A 80 -3.63 -41.52 -1.90
N VAL A 81 -4.73 -40.94 -1.43
CA VAL A 81 -5.70 -40.26 -2.29
C VAL A 81 -5.65 -38.77 -2.01
N ALA A 82 -5.41 -38.00 -3.06
CA ALA A 82 -5.50 -36.55 -3.06
C ALA A 82 -6.86 -36.14 -3.63
N HIS A 83 -7.68 -35.47 -2.83
CA HIS A 83 -9.08 -35.15 -3.14
C HIS A 83 -9.33 -33.64 -3.17
N TRP A 84 -10.00 -33.17 -4.21
CA TRP A 84 -10.44 -31.79 -4.38
C TRP A 84 -11.94 -31.72 -4.57
N GLN A 85 -12.56 -30.80 -3.83
CA GLN A 85 -13.90 -30.31 -4.11
C GLN A 85 -13.76 -28.94 -4.78
N ILE A 86 -14.27 -28.84 -6.01
CA ILE A 86 -14.14 -27.69 -6.90
C ILE A 86 -15.49 -26.99 -6.97
N ALA A 87 -15.52 -25.68 -6.71
CA ALA A 87 -16.75 -24.88 -6.75
C ALA A 87 -17.35 -24.80 -8.17
N ASP A 88 -18.65 -24.50 -8.26
CA ASP A 88 -19.34 -24.35 -9.54
C ASP A 88 -18.76 -23.21 -10.39
N ASN A 89 -18.61 -23.44 -11.69
CA ASN A 89 -17.91 -22.58 -12.65
C ASN A 89 -16.40 -22.44 -12.40
N TYR A 90 -15.77 -23.41 -11.71
CA TYR A 90 -14.31 -23.52 -11.61
C TYR A 90 -13.83 -24.86 -12.15
N TYR A 91 -12.60 -24.88 -12.65
CA TYR A 91 -11.96 -26.11 -13.11
C TYR A 91 -10.46 -26.13 -12.81
N LEU A 92 -9.91 -27.35 -12.71
CA LEU A 92 -8.47 -27.62 -12.53
C LEU A 92 -7.87 -28.23 -13.79
N TYR A 93 -6.67 -27.79 -14.19
CA TYR A 93 -5.97 -28.35 -15.35
C TYR A 93 -5.26 -29.66 -15.01
N ARG A 94 -5.47 -30.70 -15.81
CA ARG A 94 -4.81 -32.01 -15.64
C ARG A 94 -3.29 -31.92 -15.63
N ASP A 95 -2.70 -31.13 -16.52
CA ASP A 95 -1.25 -31.07 -16.71
C ASP A 95 -0.52 -30.16 -15.70
N GLN A 96 -1.23 -29.54 -14.76
CA GLN A 96 -0.66 -28.60 -13.77
C GLN A 96 -0.52 -29.20 -12.37
N PHE A 97 -0.76 -30.50 -12.19
CA PHE A 97 -0.56 -31.18 -10.92
C PHE A 97 0.89 -31.63 -10.72
N GLN A 98 1.48 -31.29 -9.57
CA GLN A 98 2.76 -31.82 -9.11
C GLN A 98 2.63 -32.35 -7.69
N PHE A 99 3.20 -33.52 -7.43
CA PHE A 99 3.13 -34.22 -6.15
C PHE A 99 4.53 -34.54 -5.63
N THR A 100 4.79 -34.21 -4.37
CA THR A 100 6.06 -34.52 -3.69
C THR A 100 5.80 -34.93 -2.24
N LEU A 101 6.58 -35.87 -1.72
CA LEU A 101 6.57 -36.23 -0.30
C LEU A 101 7.75 -35.57 0.40
N LYS A 102 7.47 -34.79 1.46
CA LYS A 102 8.50 -34.34 2.39
C LYS A 102 8.67 -35.37 3.50
N GLY A 103 9.92 -35.79 3.73
CA GLY A 103 10.28 -36.69 4.83
C GLY A 103 11.03 -37.96 4.44
N GLY A 104 11.09 -38.35 3.16
CA GLY A 104 11.90 -39.50 2.69
C GLY A 104 11.13 -40.69 2.12
N GLY A 105 10.07 -40.47 1.33
CA GLY A 105 9.34 -41.52 0.60
C GLY A 105 9.25 -41.26 -0.90
N ILE A 106 9.00 -42.31 -1.68
CA ILE A 106 8.88 -42.24 -3.15
C ILE A 106 7.42 -42.47 -3.55
N LEU A 107 6.82 -41.51 -4.24
CA LEU A 107 5.53 -41.68 -4.91
C LEU A 107 5.74 -42.34 -6.28
N GLY A 108 4.87 -43.28 -6.62
CA GLY A 108 4.75 -43.81 -7.98
C GLY A 108 3.94 -42.87 -8.87
N ALA A 109 3.69 -43.29 -10.11
CA ALA A 109 3.00 -42.45 -11.08
C ALA A 109 1.56 -42.12 -10.63
N PRO A 110 1.16 -40.83 -10.60
CA PRO A 110 -0.19 -40.42 -10.24
C PRO A 110 -1.23 -40.96 -11.23
N GLN A 111 -2.31 -41.54 -10.72
CA GLN A 111 -3.42 -42.06 -11.51
C GLN A 111 -4.56 -41.03 -11.54
N PHE A 112 -4.77 -40.43 -12.70
CA PHE A 112 -5.80 -39.43 -12.94
C PHE A 112 -7.10 -40.07 -13.46
N PRO A 113 -8.28 -39.62 -13.00
CA PRO A 113 -9.55 -40.00 -13.61
C PRO A 113 -9.71 -39.34 -15.00
N PRO A 114 -10.64 -39.84 -15.85
CA PRO A 114 -10.92 -39.19 -17.13
C PRO A 114 -11.50 -37.78 -16.89
N GLY A 115 -10.89 -36.77 -17.52
CA GLY A 115 -11.34 -35.38 -17.48
C GLY A 115 -12.10 -34.97 -18.73
N LYS A 116 -12.64 -33.74 -18.70
CA LYS A 116 -13.38 -33.13 -19.80
C LYS A 116 -12.42 -32.32 -20.65
N ILE A 117 -12.49 -32.45 -21.98
CA ILE A 117 -11.63 -31.69 -22.89
C ILE A 117 -12.31 -30.37 -23.23
N ILE A 118 -11.60 -29.26 -23.04
CA ILE A 118 -12.01 -27.92 -23.47
C ILE A 118 -10.92 -27.29 -24.35
N ASP A 119 -11.31 -26.38 -25.24
CA ASP A 119 -10.37 -25.52 -25.96
C ASP A 119 -10.19 -24.22 -25.17
N ASP A 120 -9.08 -24.15 -24.42
CA ASP A 120 -8.69 -23.01 -23.61
C ASP A 120 -7.92 -21.97 -24.43
N VAL A 121 -8.21 -20.67 -24.21
CA VAL A 121 -7.62 -19.56 -24.98
C VAL A 121 -6.10 -19.45 -24.77
N LYS A 122 -5.60 -19.86 -23.60
CA LYS A 122 -4.19 -19.76 -23.21
C LYS A 122 -3.39 -21.02 -23.54
N TYR A 123 -3.98 -22.20 -23.36
CA TYR A 123 -3.28 -23.49 -23.48
C TYR A 123 -3.75 -24.36 -24.65
N GLY A 124 -4.75 -23.93 -25.42
CA GLY A 124 -5.33 -24.72 -26.51
C GLY A 124 -6.17 -25.87 -25.98
N ARG A 125 -6.18 -27.01 -26.69
CA ARG A 125 -6.99 -28.18 -26.30
C ARG A 125 -6.41 -28.85 -25.06
N VAL A 126 -7.07 -28.69 -23.92
CA VAL A 126 -6.62 -29.19 -22.61
C VAL A 126 -7.70 -29.98 -21.90
N GLU A 127 -7.28 -30.89 -21.03
CA GLU A 127 -8.17 -31.69 -20.19
C GLU A 127 -8.31 -31.06 -18.81
N ILE A 128 -9.56 -30.89 -18.36
CA ILE A 128 -9.92 -30.23 -17.12
C ILE A 128 -10.82 -31.10 -16.24
N TYR A 129 -10.85 -30.76 -14.96
CA TYR A 129 -11.72 -31.35 -13.95
C TYR A 129 -12.63 -30.31 -13.33
N GLU A 130 -13.91 -30.64 -13.19
CA GLU A 130 -14.97 -29.83 -12.59
C GLU A 130 -15.58 -30.62 -11.40
N GLN A 131 -16.20 -29.93 -10.44
CA GLN A 131 -16.93 -30.48 -9.28
C GLN A 131 -16.09 -31.27 -8.27
N THR A 132 -15.63 -32.48 -8.62
CA THR A 132 -14.86 -33.34 -7.70
C THR A 132 -13.74 -34.07 -8.44
N LEU A 133 -12.57 -34.12 -7.82
CA LEU A 133 -11.38 -34.76 -8.37
C LEU A 133 -10.70 -35.60 -7.30
N SER A 134 -10.49 -36.88 -7.59
CA SER A 134 -9.72 -37.79 -6.72
C SER A 134 -8.57 -38.39 -7.53
N ILE A 135 -7.33 -38.07 -7.14
CA ILE A 135 -6.11 -38.57 -7.76
C ILE A 135 -5.49 -39.63 -6.84
N LYS A 136 -5.27 -40.83 -7.37
CA LYS A 136 -4.66 -41.93 -6.61
C LYS A 136 -3.14 -41.89 -6.79
N LEU A 137 -2.42 -41.82 -5.67
CA LEU A 137 -0.97 -41.71 -5.58
C LEU A 137 -0.41 -42.98 -4.92
N PRO A 138 0.13 -43.94 -5.69
CA PRO A 138 0.74 -45.14 -5.12
C PRO A 138 2.02 -44.77 -4.37
N ILE A 139 2.19 -45.30 -3.16
CA ILE A 139 3.41 -45.12 -2.37
C ILE A 139 4.34 -46.30 -2.68
N VAL A 140 5.51 -46.03 -3.28
CA VAL A 140 6.49 -47.04 -3.71
C VAL A 140 7.49 -47.36 -2.61
N ASP A 141 7.88 -46.35 -1.83
CA ASP A 141 8.75 -46.52 -0.68
C ASP A 141 8.38 -45.54 0.45
N ALA A 142 8.26 -46.05 1.66
CA ALA A 142 7.94 -45.29 2.88
C ALA A 142 8.80 -45.83 4.04
N GLN A 143 10.13 -45.77 3.90
CA GLN A 143 11.03 -46.36 4.89
C GLN A 143 10.92 -45.66 6.25
N GLY A 144 10.28 -46.32 7.22
CA GLY A 144 10.39 -46.05 8.65
C GLY A 144 9.82 -44.71 9.13
N LEU A 145 8.82 -44.15 8.45
CA LEU A 145 8.18 -42.89 8.84
C LEU A 145 6.75 -43.13 9.32
N ASP A 146 6.43 -42.71 10.54
CA ASP A 146 5.08 -42.81 11.11
C ASP A 146 4.11 -41.76 10.52
N THR A 147 4.67 -40.69 9.94
CA THR A 147 3.92 -39.59 9.32
C THR A 147 4.55 -39.20 7.98
N LEU A 148 3.70 -38.98 6.97
CA LEU A 148 4.07 -38.52 5.64
C LEU A 148 3.45 -37.15 5.39
N THR A 149 4.22 -36.19 4.88
CA THR A 149 3.68 -34.89 4.44
C THR A 149 3.59 -34.87 2.92
N LEU A 150 2.38 -34.86 2.38
CA LEU A 150 2.11 -34.69 0.96
C LEU A 150 2.09 -33.20 0.62
N GLU A 151 3.02 -32.76 -0.23
CA GLU A 151 2.98 -31.45 -0.87
C GLU A 151 2.46 -31.59 -2.31
N THR A 152 1.41 -30.86 -2.62
CA THR A 152 0.81 -30.80 -3.96
C THR A 152 0.83 -29.36 -4.48
N SER A 153 1.15 -29.20 -5.75
CA SER A 153 0.97 -27.96 -6.50
C SER A 153 -0.07 -28.19 -7.59
N TYR A 154 -1.03 -27.28 -7.75
CA TYR A 154 -2.08 -27.37 -8.79
C TYR A 154 -2.50 -25.98 -9.27
N GLN A 155 -3.15 -25.90 -10.43
CA GLN A 155 -3.66 -24.65 -10.99
C GLN A 155 -5.09 -24.82 -11.50
N GLY A 156 -5.94 -23.83 -11.22
CA GLY A 156 -7.30 -23.77 -11.73
C GLY A 156 -7.74 -22.38 -12.16
N CYS A 157 -8.89 -22.32 -12.82
CA CYS A 157 -9.49 -21.09 -13.28
C CYS A 157 -10.99 -21.07 -13.00
N ALA A 158 -11.53 -19.85 -12.88
CA ALA A 158 -12.95 -19.56 -13.01
C ALA A 158 -13.30 -19.49 -14.50
N ASP A 159 -14.39 -20.16 -14.90
CA ASP A 159 -14.80 -20.38 -16.29
C ASP A 159 -14.79 -19.10 -17.15
N GLY A 160 -13.70 -18.92 -17.91
CA GLY A 160 -13.49 -17.79 -18.84
C GLY A 160 -13.19 -16.42 -18.20
N ARG A 161 -13.03 -16.31 -16.87
CA ARG A 161 -12.94 -14.99 -16.19
C ARG A 161 -11.59 -14.72 -15.53
N LEU A 162 -11.02 -15.68 -14.81
CA LEU A 162 -9.78 -15.49 -14.04
C LEU A 162 -9.09 -16.83 -13.76
N CYS A 163 -7.77 -16.90 -13.97
CA CYS A 163 -6.95 -18.05 -13.61
C CYS A 163 -6.09 -17.75 -12.38
N TYR A 164 -6.10 -18.65 -11.40
CA TYR A 164 -5.26 -18.52 -10.22
C TYR A 164 -3.80 -18.85 -10.55
N PRO A 165 -2.82 -18.25 -9.86
CA PRO A 165 -1.43 -18.72 -9.92
C PRO A 165 -1.33 -20.14 -9.35
N PRO A 166 -0.23 -20.89 -9.58
CA PRO A 166 -0.04 -22.22 -9.00
C PRO A 166 -0.18 -22.21 -7.48
N ILE A 167 -1.14 -22.98 -6.96
CA ILE A 167 -1.48 -23.09 -5.54
C ILE A 167 -0.72 -24.27 -4.94
N GLN A 168 -0.03 -24.05 -3.82
CA GLN A 168 0.64 -25.10 -3.07
C GLN A 168 -0.13 -25.46 -1.81
N LYS A 169 -0.35 -26.76 -1.58
CA LYS A 169 -0.98 -27.29 -0.36
C LYS A 169 -0.16 -28.42 0.21
N SER A 170 -0.10 -28.48 1.54
CA SER A 170 0.55 -29.55 2.28
C SER A 170 -0.46 -30.23 3.20
N ALA A 171 -0.50 -31.56 3.21
CA ALA A 171 -1.32 -32.33 4.14
C ALA A 171 -0.46 -33.38 4.85
N LEU A 172 -0.62 -33.47 6.17
CA LEU A 172 0.05 -34.47 7.00
C LEU A 172 -0.85 -35.71 7.09
N VAL A 173 -0.27 -36.87 6.83
CA VAL A 173 -0.96 -38.15 6.76
C VAL A 173 -0.23 -39.14 7.66
N THR A 174 -0.93 -39.67 8.66
CA THR A 174 -0.38 -40.66 9.61
C THR A 174 -0.56 -42.06 9.04
N LEU A 175 0.50 -42.85 9.01
CA LEU A 175 0.47 -44.26 8.62
C LEU A 175 0.08 -45.08 9.86
N GLU A 176 -1.22 -45.19 10.17
CA GLU A 176 -1.66 -46.06 11.25
C GLU A 176 -1.52 -47.54 10.84
N GLU A 177 -0.83 -48.34 11.67
CA GLU A 177 -0.88 -49.79 11.60
C GLU A 177 -2.33 -50.24 11.79
N THR A 178 -2.83 -51.01 10.83
CA THR A 178 -4.19 -51.51 10.78
C THR A 178 -4.54 -52.25 12.09
N PRO A 179 -5.62 -51.91 12.81
CA PRO A 179 -6.16 -52.83 13.78
C PRO A 179 -6.76 -54.02 13.01
N GLN A 180 -6.13 -55.19 13.19
CA GLN A 180 -6.70 -56.48 12.84
C GLN A 180 -8.03 -56.64 13.58
N LEU A 181 -9.16 -56.36 12.91
CA LEU A 181 -10.45 -56.85 13.34
C LEU A 181 -10.70 -58.22 12.70
N SER A 182 -10.03 -59.23 13.24
CA SER A 182 -10.47 -60.62 13.11
C SER A 182 -10.46 -61.31 14.46
N GLN A 183 -11.69 -61.61 14.91
CA GLN A 183 -12.08 -62.70 15.82
C GLN A 183 -11.82 -62.52 17.33
N ALA A 184 -12.88 -62.12 18.05
CA ALA A 184 -13.58 -62.99 19.01
C ALA A 184 -14.71 -62.24 19.75
N ILE A 185 -15.96 -62.37 19.26
CA ILE A 185 -17.15 -62.47 20.11
C ILE A 185 -18.06 -63.48 19.42
N GLU A 186 -18.08 -64.71 19.94
CA GLU A 186 -19.19 -65.65 19.75
C GLU A 186 -20.38 -65.09 20.54
N ALA A 187 -21.48 -64.78 19.86
CA ALA A 187 -22.76 -64.51 20.49
C ALA A 187 -23.88 -65.10 19.59
N ASP A 188 -24.52 -66.10 20.17
CA ASP A 188 -25.72 -66.87 19.81
C ASP A 188 -26.65 -66.27 18.72
N ASP A 189 -26.84 -67.03 17.63
CA ASP A 189 -27.71 -66.73 16.47
C ASP A 189 -29.22 -67.00 16.74
N ALA A 190 -29.67 -67.00 17.99
CA ALA A 190 -31.04 -67.37 18.35
C ALA A 190 -31.99 -66.19 18.64
N GLU A 191 -31.50 -64.98 18.95
CA GLU A 191 -32.35 -63.85 19.39
C GLU A 191 -32.71 -62.83 18.30
N LEU A 192 -32.01 -62.80 17.17
CA LEU A 192 -32.27 -61.82 16.08
C LEU A 192 -33.35 -62.28 15.08
N ALA A 193 -33.74 -63.55 15.11
CA ALA A 193 -34.81 -64.09 14.25
C ALA A 193 -36.22 -63.78 14.77
N GLU A 194 -36.37 -63.38 16.04
CA GLU A 194 -37.67 -63.07 16.65
C GLU A 194 -38.05 -61.59 16.49
N LEU A 195 -37.06 -60.69 16.47
CA LEU A 195 -37.26 -59.25 16.25
C LEU A 195 -37.60 -58.90 14.78
N ALA A 196 -37.14 -59.70 13.81
CA ALA A 196 -37.45 -59.52 12.39
C ALA A 196 -38.90 -59.87 12.03
N LYS A 197 -39.59 -60.69 12.83
CA LYS A 197 -41.01 -61.06 12.63
C LYS A 197 -42.00 -60.00 13.14
N LEU A 198 -41.53 -59.01 13.90
CA LEU A 198 -42.39 -58.00 14.54
C LEU A 198 -42.54 -56.71 13.73
N MET A 199 -41.85 -56.55 12.59
CA MET A 199 -41.90 -55.33 11.77
C MET A 199 -42.61 -55.49 10.42
N ASP A 200 -43.19 -56.65 10.12
CA ASP A 200 -43.85 -56.94 8.82
C ASP A 200 -45.36 -56.61 8.81
N GLY A 201 -45.79 -55.64 9.63
CA GLY A 201 -47.21 -55.40 9.92
C GLY A 201 -47.77 -54.01 9.62
N LEU A 202 -46.95 -53.02 9.24
CA LEU A 202 -47.44 -51.64 9.10
C LEU A 202 -46.71 -50.87 8.00
N ILE A 203 -47.03 -51.13 6.72
CA ILE A 203 -47.11 -50.12 5.65
C ILE A 203 -48.05 -50.66 4.54
N PRO A 204 -49.11 -49.93 4.15
CA PRO A 204 -50.01 -50.34 3.06
C PRO A 204 -49.44 -49.97 1.68
N GLU A 205 -49.78 -50.79 0.69
CA GLU A 205 -49.56 -50.57 -0.75
C GLU A 205 -50.43 -49.43 -1.33
N ASN A 206 -49.84 -48.78 -2.35
CA ASN A 206 -50.44 -47.90 -3.37
C ASN A 206 -50.86 -46.46 -3.00
N ARG A 207 -50.08 -45.49 -3.50
CA ARG A 207 -50.50 -44.52 -4.55
C ARG A 207 -49.35 -43.59 -4.92
N GLY A 208 -49.08 -43.46 -6.22
CA GLY A 208 -48.09 -42.53 -6.74
C GLY A 208 -48.38 -41.07 -6.37
N THR A 209 -47.32 -40.31 -6.13
CA THR A 209 -47.28 -38.85 -6.26
C THR A 209 -45.83 -38.41 -6.43
N GLN A 210 -45.60 -37.59 -7.46
CA GLN A 210 -44.35 -36.88 -7.71
C GLN A 210 -44.03 -35.94 -6.54
N PHE A 211 -42.84 -36.04 -5.92
CA PHE A 211 -42.05 -35.01 -5.23
C PHE A 211 -40.71 -35.69 -4.85
N GLY A 212 -39.51 -35.10 -4.95
CA GLY A 212 -39.14 -33.74 -5.26
C GLY A 212 -37.63 -33.65 -5.51
N GLU A 213 -37.26 -32.55 -6.15
CA GLU A 213 -35.93 -32.02 -6.36
C GLU A 213 -35.12 -32.05 -5.05
N LYS A 214 -33.87 -32.51 -5.11
CA LYS A 214 -32.97 -32.57 -3.95
C LYS A 214 -32.54 -31.14 -3.62
N VAL A 215 -33.33 -30.44 -2.79
CA VAL A 215 -33.00 -29.08 -2.35
C VAL A 215 -31.81 -29.18 -1.40
N GLU A 216 -30.64 -28.79 -1.88
CA GLU A 216 -29.42 -28.71 -1.09
C GLU A 216 -29.48 -27.43 -0.22
N PHE A 217 -29.40 -27.60 1.09
CA PHE A 217 -29.47 -26.49 2.04
C PHE A 217 -28.08 -25.92 2.31
N LEU A 218 -27.96 -24.59 2.32
CA LEU A 218 -26.71 -23.87 2.62
C LEU A 218 -26.31 -24.08 4.09
N LYS A 219 -25.03 -23.89 4.44
CA LYS A 219 -24.63 -23.84 5.86
C LYS A 219 -25.09 -22.53 6.50
N VAL A 220 -25.21 -22.49 7.83
CA VAL A 220 -25.66 -21.28 8.58
C VAL A 220 -24.87 -20.02 8.19
N ASP A 221 -23.54 -20.16 8.09
CA ASP A 221 -22.63 -19.04 7.80
C ASP A 221 -22.66 -18.63 6.31
N GLU A 222 -23.17 -19.48 5.43
CA GLU A 222 -23.39 -19.19 4.00
C GLU A 222 -24.79 -18.60 3.77
N ALA A 223 -25.79 -19.06 4.52
CA ALA A 223 -27.17 -18.58 4.46
C ALA A 223 -27.35 -17.19 5.11
N PHE A 224 -26.55 -16.88 6.14
CA PHE A 224 -26.66 -15.65 6.93
C PHE A 224 -25.28 -15.05 7.20
N ILE A 225 -24.79 -14.22 6.27
CA ILE A 225 -23.49 -13.57 6.40
C ILE A 225 -23.65 -12.31 7.26
N LEU A 226 -23.14 -12.35 8.49
CA LEU A 226 -23.16 -11.26 9.46
C LEU A 226 -21.92 -10.36 9.29
N SER A 227 -22.15 -9.04 9.24
CA SER A 227 -21.11 -8.00 9.30
C SER A 227 -21.54 -6.90 10.28
N ALA A 228 -20.57 -6.25 10.91
CA ALA A 228 -20.81 -5.12 11.80
C ALA A 228 -19.71 -4.08 11.60
N GLU A 229 -20.09 -2.80 11.54
CA GLU A 229 -19.18 -1.69 11.28
C GLU A 229 -19.59 -0.48 12.13
N PHE A 230 -18.63 0.41 12.42
CA PHE A 230 -18.93 1.72 12.99
C PHE A 230 -19.34 2.68 11.87
N SER A 231 -20.59 3.15 11.88
CA SER A 231 -21.00 4.27 11.02
C SER A 231 -20.52 5.60 11.62
N ASP A 232 -20.58 5.70 12.95
CA ASP A 232 -20.14 6.85 13.73
C ASP A 232 -19.55 6.38 15.07
N PRO A 233 -18.82 7.24 15.82
CA PRO A 233 -18.33 6.89 17.15
C PRO A 233 -19.42 6.47 18.16
N SER A 234 -20.69 6.76 17.86
CA SER A 234 -21.86 6.48 18.71
C SER A 234 -22.87 5.50 18.09
N HIS A 235 -22.70 5.08 16.83
CA HIS A 235 -23.64 4.20 16.14
C HIS A 235 -22.91 3.05 15.44
N LEU A 236 -23.37 1.84 15.72
CA LEU A 236 -22.90 0.60 15.14
C LEU A 236 -23.96 0.07 14.19
N VAL A 237 -23.58 -0.24 12.95
CA VAL A 237 -24.48 -0.79 11.94
C VAL A 237 -24.19 -2.27 11.79
N VAL A 238 -25.19 -3.11 12.07
CA VAL A 238 -25.12 -4.57 11.91
C VAL A 238 -25.90 -4.96 10.68
N ARG A 239 -25.24 -5.65 9.74
CA ARG A 239 -25.84 -6.09 8.47
C ARG A 239 -25.81 -7.61 8.35
N TRP A 240 -26.92 -8.17 7.90
CA TRP A 240 -26.99 -9.55 7.43
C TRP A 240 -27.29 -9.57 5.94
N LYS A 241 -26.47 -10.28 5.17
CA LYS A 241 -26.82 -10.72 3.82
C LYS A 241 -27.50 -12.09 3.93
N ILE A 242 -28.79 -12.15 3.58
CA ILE A 242 -29.62 -13.36 3.70
C ILE A 242 -29.74 -13.98 2.31
N ALA A 243 -29.39 -15.26 2.18
CA ALA A 243 -29.52 -15.99 0.92
C ALA A 243 -30.98 -16.13 0.47
N ASP A 244 -31.20 -16.25 -0.84
CA ASP A 244 -32.55 -16.37 -1.38
C ASP A 244 -33.24 -17.66 -0.91
N GLY A 245 -34.49 -17.51 -0.47
CA GLY A 245 -35.23 -18.61 0.16
C GLY A 245 -34.98 -18.78 1.65
N TYR A 246 -34.20 -17.90 2.30
CA TYR A 246 -33.95 -17.92 3.75
C TYR A 246 -34.54 -16.68 4.44
N TYR A 247 -34.79 -16.78 5.75
CA TYR A 247 -35.32 -15.69 6.57
C TYR A 247 -34.80 -15.74 8.01
N LEU A 248 -34.71 -14.57 8.66
CA LEU A 248 -34.36 -14.41 10.07
C LEU A 248 -35.58 -14.02 10.90
N TYR A 249 -35.70 -14.55 12.12
CA TYR A 249 -36.76 -14.16 13.05
C TYR A 249 -36.39 -12.89 13.82
N GLN A 250 -37.28 -11.90 13.81
CA GLN A 250 -37.05 -10.63 14.52
C GLN A 250 -36.92 -10.83 16.03
N ASP A 251 -37.77 -11.68 16.63
CA ASP A 251 -37.80 -11.93 18.08
C ASP A 251 -36.61 -12.78 18.58
N LYS A 252 -35.80 -13.31 17.66
CA LYS A 252 -34.60 -14.12 17.97
C LYS A 252 -33.28 -13.38 17.75
N LEU A 253 -33.33 -12.08 17.44
CA LEU A 253 -32.14 -11.22 17.36
C LEU A 253 -31.83 -10.65 18.74
N ASN A 254 -30.64 -10.95 19.28
CA ASN A 254 -30.18 -10.41 20.56
C ASN A 254 -28.74 -9.91 20.47
N PHE A 255 -28.50 -8.74 21.04
CA PHE A 255 -27.24 -8.00 20.97
C PHE A 255 -26.71 -7.76 22.38
N SER A 256 -25.45 -8.10 22.61
CA SER A 256 -24.76 -7.90 23.89
C SER A 256 -23.31 -7.51 23.66
N LEU A 257 -22.73 -6.75 24.59
CA LEU A 257 -21.30 -6.43 24.58
C LEU A 257 -20.56 -7.35 25.54
N GLU A 258 -19.41 -7.87 25.11
CA GLU A 258 -18.45 -8.52 26.02
C GLU A 258 -17.46 -7.51 26.63
N SER A 259 -17.31 -6.34 26.01
CA SER A 259 -16.43 -5.25 26.47
C SER A 259 -17.17 -4.22 27.35
N GLU A 260 -16.44 -3.38 28.11
CA GLU A 260 -17.05 -2.34 28.95
C GLU A 260 -17.77 -1.27 28.12
N GLY A 261 -19.10 -1.31 28.12
CA GLY A 261 -19.94 -0.36 27.40
C GLY A 261 -21.41 -0.68 27.57
N LYS A 262 -22.29 0.26 27.22
CA LYS A 262 -23.73 0.07 27.20
C LYS A 262 -24.24 0.15 25.77
N LEU A 263 -24.92 -0.91 25.32
CA LEU A 263 -25.76 -0.86 24.11
C LEU A 263 -27.07 -0.15 24.46
N GLY A 264 -27.49 0.76 23.59
CA GLY A 264 -28.85 1.29 23.61
C GLY A 264 -29.82 0.36 22.87
N THR A 265 -31.06 0.80 22.70
CA THR A 265 -32.11 -0.01 22.06
C THR A 265 -31.88 -0.13 20.55
N PRO A 266 -31.89 -1.35 19.97
CA PRO A 266 -31.78 -1.55 18.52
C PRO A 266 -32.91 -0.88 17.76
N GLN A 267 -32.57 -0.12 16.71
CA GLN A 267 -33.55 0.37 15.74
C GLN A 267 -33.78 -0.71 14.69
N LEU A 268 -34.91 -1.41 14.82
CA LEU A 268 -35.29 -2.51 13.94
C LEU A 268 -36.12 -2.00 12.75
N PRO A 269 -35.80 -2.42 11.51
CA PRO A 269 -36.61 -2.10 10.33
C PRO A 269 -37.97 -2.84 10.36
N PRO A 270 -38.96 -2.41 9.54
CA PRO A 270 -40.27 -3.06 9.47
C PRO A 270 -40.13 -4.53 9.06
N SER A 271 -40.78 -5.42 9.82
CA SER A 271 -40.77 -6.87 9.60
C SER A 271 -41.99 -7.34 8.81
N THR A 272 -41.87 -8.49 8.15
CA THR A 272 -43.02 -9.17 7.51
C THR A 272 -43.58 -10.27 8.41
N LEU A 273 -44.90 -10.34 8.54
CA LEU A 273 -45.57 -11.45 9.24
C LEU A 273 -45.63 -12.67 8.33
N LYS A 274 -45.06 -13.79 8.79
CA LYS A 274 -45.17 -15.09 8.12
C LYS A 274 -45.75 -16.12 9.10
N PRO A 275 -46.82 -16.83 8.74
CA PRO A 275 -47.31 -17.96 9.52
C PRO A 275 -46.29 -19.09 9.45
N ASP A 276 -45.69 -19.41 10.59
CA ASP A 276 -44.69 -20.48 10.74
C ASP A 276 -45.34 -21.73 11.36
N PRO A 277 -45.17 -22.93 10.75
CA PRO A 277 -45.77 -24.17 11.25
C PRO A 277 -45.33 -24.57 12.66
N TYR A 278 -44.17 -24.10 13.13
CA TYR A 278 -43.59 -24.48 14.42
C TYR A 278 -43.73 -23.39 15.48
N PHE A 279 -43.75 -22.11 15.07
CA PHE A 279 -43.73 -20.97 15.99
C PHE A 279 -44.96 -20.05 15.90
N GLY A 280 -45.94 -20.37 15.06
CA GLY A 280 -47.12 -19.53 14.84
C GLY A 280 -46.82 -18.30 13.97
N ASP A 281 -47.63 -17.25 14.07
CA ASP A 281 -47.41 -16.01 13.30
C ASP A 281 -46.14 -15.30 13.79
N ALA A 282 -45.05 -15.44 13.03
CA ALA A 282 -43.74 -14.90 13.38
C ALA A 282 -43.38 -13.69 12.51
N GLN A 283 -42.78 -12.68 13.13
CA GLN A 283 -42.21 -11.53 12.42
C GLN A 283 -40.81 -11.89 11.90
N ILE A 284 -40.64 -11.81 10.60
CA ILE A 284 -39.42 -12.25 9.91
C ILE A 284 -38.85 -11.18 8.98
N TYR A 285 -37.55 -11.29 8.72
CA TYR A 285 -36.80 -10.53 7.73
C TYR A 285 -36.36 -11.46 6.58
N LEU A 286 -36.60 -11.01 5.35
CA LEU A 286 -36.34 -11.74 4.11
C LEU A 286 -35.07 -11.19 3.41
N SER A 287 -34.57 -11.92 2.40
CA SER A 287 -33.48 -11.46 1.51
C SER A 287 -33.85 -10.13 0.81
N PRO A 288 -32.86 -9.31 0.37
CA PRO A 288 -31.42 -9.59 0.27
C PRO A 288 -30.56 -9.11 1.44
N GLN A 289 -31.02 -8.12 2.22
CA GLN A 289 -30.24 -7.55 3.31
C GLN A 289 -31.10 -7.05 4.47
N LEU A 290 -30.64 -7.29 5.69
CA LEU A 290 -31.18 -6.75 6.93
C LEU A 290 -30.15 -5.82 7.55
N GLU A 291 -30.51 -4.56 7.77
CA GLU A 291 -29.65 -3.56 8.42
C GLU A 291 -30.29 -3.11 9.74
N ILE A 292 -29.53 -3.16 10.83
CA ILE A 292 -29.95 -2.78 12.17
C ILE A 292 -28.95 -1.78 12.75
N ILE A 293 -29.46 -0.63 13.20
CA ILE A 293 -28.64 0.42 13.81
C ILE A 293 -28.70 0.26 15.34
N LEU A 294 -27.53 0.10 15.95
CA LEU A 294 -27.32 -0.06 17.39
C LEU A 294 -26.61 1.18 17.95
N PRO A 295 -27.30 2.01 18.75
CA PRO A 295 -26.63 3.08 19.48
C PRO A 295 -25.73 2.48 20.57
N ILE A 296 -24.50 2.98 20.70
CA ILE A 296 -23.52 2.46 21.67
C ILE A 296 -22.91 3.60 22.49
N GLN A 297 -22.78 3.38 23.80
CA GLN A 297 -22.05 4.26 24.72
C GLN A 297 -20.86 3.50 25.28
N THR A 298 -19.65 3.84 24.81
CA THR A 298 -18.40 3.21 25.24
C THR A 298 -17.60 4.16 26.13
N ALA A 299 -16.98 3.62 27.19
CA ALA A 299 -16.08 4.38 28.05
C ALA A 299 -14.64 4.34 27.50
N GLN A 300 -14.38 5.03 26.38
CA GLN A 300 -13.03 5.26 25.81
C GLN A 300 -12.25 4.00 25.35
N LEU A 301 -12.92 2.88 25.08
CA LEU A 301 -12.28 1.67 24.53
C LEU A 301 -12.11 1.77 23.01
N LYS A 302 -10.90 1.44 22.49
CA LYS A 302 -10.57 1.43 21.05
C LYS A 302 -11.04 0.17 20.30
N THR A 303 -11.41 -0.87 21.02
CA THR A 303 -11.90 -2.14 20.47
C THR A 303 -13.13 -2.59 21.24
N VAL A 304 -14.17 -2.98 20.52
CA VAL A 304 -15.47 -3.39 21.07
C VAL A 304 -15.80 -4.78 20.55
N ALA A 305 -15.97 -5.75 21.45
CA ALA A 305 -16.45 -7.09 21.11
C ALA A 305 -17.98 -7.15 21.19
N LEU A 306 -18.64 -7.17 20.02
CA LEU A 306 -20.09 -7.30 19.90
C LEU A 306 -20.47 -8.77 19.78
N LYS A 307 -21.23 -9.29 20.74
CA LYS A 307 -21.84 -10.63 20.71
C LYS A 307 -23.26 -10.54 20.17
N VAL A 308 -23.48 -11.17 19.02
CA VAL A 308 -24.75 -11.21 18.30
C VAL A 308 -25.30 -12.63 18.30
N LYS A 309 -26.52 -12.82 18.80
CA LYS A 309 -27.25 -14.09 18.76
C LYS A 309 -28.41 -13.95 17.79
N TYR A 310 -28.51 -14.88 16.83
CA TYR A 310 -29.56 -14.88 15.81
C TYR A 310 -30.00 -16.29 15.44
N GLN A 311 -31.19 -16.40 14.83
CA GLN A 311 -31.75 -17.65 14.33
C GLN A 311 -32.54 -17.39 13.05
N GLY A 312 -32.40 -18.29 12.08
CA GLY A 312 -33.14 -18.24 10.82
C GLY A 312 -33.51 -19.63 10.29
N CYS A 313 -34.35 -19.64 9.26
CA CYS A 313 -34.82 -20.84 8.60
C CYS A 313 -34.84 -20.67 7.08
N ALA A 314 -34.83 -21.80 6.37
CA ALA A 314 -35.13 -21.90 4.95
C ALA A 314 -36.65 -22.00 4.75
N ASN A 315 -37.16 -21.37 3.69
CA ASN A 315 -38.55 -21.52 3.24
C ASN A 315 -38.92 -22.96 2.89
N ALA A 316 -37.93 -23.79 2.55
CA ALA A 316 -38.07 -25.22 2.30
C ALA A 316 -38.18 -26.08 3.59
N GLY A 317 -38.34 -25.46 4.77
CA GLY A 317 -38.75 -26.14 5.99
C GLY A 317 -37.62 -26.55 6.94
N LEU A 318 -36.38 -26.16 6.67
CA LEU A 318 -35.23 -26.39 7.55
C LEU A 318 -34.97 -25.18 8.44
N CYS A 319 -34.96 -25.37 9.76
CA CYS A 319 -34.62 -24.31 10.72
C CYS A 319 -33.26 -24.57 11.37
N TYR A 320 -32.41 -23.53 11.40
CA TYR A 320 -31.09 -23.63 12.01
C TYR A 320 -31.16 -23.39 13.52
N PRO A 321 -30.23 -23.98 14.30
CA PRO A 321 -30.14 -23.71 15.74
C PRO A 321 -29.72 -22.25 16.01
N PRO A 322 -30.11 -21.66 17.16
CA PRO A 322 -29.67 -20.32 17.54
C PRO A 322 -28.13 -20.24 17.61
N THR A 323 -27.56 -19.36 16.78
CA THR A 323 -26.11 -19.23 16.64
C THR A 323 -25.67 -17.92 17.27
N THR A 324 -24.53 -17.95 17.97
CA THR A 324 -23.91 -16.78 18.58
C THR A 324 -22.59 -16.50 17.88
N LYS A 325 -22.41 -15.28 17.37
CA LYS A 325 -21.17 -14.80 16.74
C LYS A 325 -20.63 -13.62 17.54
N VAL A 326 -19.32 -13.58 17.72
CA VAL A 326 -18.62 -12.46 18.34
C VAL A 326 -17.85 -11.73 17.25
N VAL A 327 -18.10 -10.43 17.11
CA VAL A 327 -17.43 -9.56 16.13
C VAL A 327 -16.60 -8.54 16.91
N ASN A 328 -15.29 -8.53 16.65
CA ASN A 328 -14.36 -7.57 17.24
C ASN A 328 -14.24 -6.36 16.32
N LEU A 329 -14.64 -5.19 16.81
CA LEU A 329 -14.68 -3.95 16.05
C LEU A 329 -13.63 -2.99 16.58
N SER A 330 -12.76 -2.49 15.72
CA SER A 330 -11.82 -1.40 16.02
C SER A 330 -12.40 -0.07 15.53
N PHE A 331 -12.27 0.99 16.32
CA PHE A 331 -12.60 2.33 15.84
C PHE A 331 -11.69 2.68 14.64
N PRO A 332 -12.21 3.35 13.59
CA PRO A 332 -11.36 3.83 12.49
C PRO A 332 -10.30 4.78 13.05
N SER A 333 -9.04 4.36 13.06
CA SER A 333 -7.91 5.20 13.45
C SER A 333 -7.34 5.90 12.22
N ASN A 334 -7.40 7.24 12.19
CA ASN A 334 -6.77 8.11 11.20
C ASN A 334 -5.22 8.00 11.26
N GLY A 335 -4.65 6.89 10.80
CA GLY A 335 -3.21 6.63 10.83
C GLY A 335 -2.67 5.85 9.63
N ILE A 336 -3.39 5.86 8.51
CA ILE A 336 -2.91 5.32 7.23
C ILE A 336 -2.09 6.42 6.56
N SER A 337 -0.90 6.12 6.03
CA SER A 337 -0.11 7.14 5.33
C SER A 337 -0.90 7.68 4.13
N GLU A 338 -0.75 8.97 3.80
CA GLU A 338 -1.45 9.58 2.65
C GLU A 338 -1.15 8.84 1.33
N GLN A 339 0.03 8.20 1.25
CA GLN A 339 0.45 7.38 0.11
C GLN A 339 -0.35 6.07 0.05
N ASP A 340 -0.58 5.43 1.20
CA ASP A 340 -1.37 4.20 1.31
C ASP A 340 -2.88 4.48 1.15
N ARG A 341 -3.35 5.65 1.59
CA ARG A 341 -4.74 6.10 1.38
C ARG A 341 -5.03 6.31 -0.10
N LEU A 342 -4.11 6.92 -0.84
CA LEU A 342 -4.23 7.06 -2.29
C LEU A 342 -4.16 5.69 -2.98
N ALA A 343 -3.26 4.80 -2.55
CA ALA A 343 -3.18 3.45 -3.09
C ALA A 343 -4.48 2.66 -2.89
N ASN A 344 -5.10 2.75 -1.71
CA ASN A 344 -6.38 2.09 -1.40
C ASN A 344 -7.56 2.68 -2.18
N LEU A 345 -7.61 4.01 -2.37
CA LEU A 345 -8.62 4.65 -3.23
C LEU A 345 -8.49 4.25 -4.70
N LEU A 346 -7.27 3.92 -5.15
CA LEU A 346 -6.99 3.45 -6.50
C LEU A 346 -7.22 1.93 -6.65
N ALA A 347 -7.13 1.16 -5.56
CA ALA A 347 -7.37 -0.30 -5.52
C ALA A 347 -8.79 -0.68 -5.96
N ASP A 348 -9.79 0.04 -5.48
CA ASP A 348 -11.20 -0.21 -5.81
C ASP A 348 -11.70 0.58 -7.03
N ALA A 349 -10.85 1.41 -7.65
CA ALA A 349 -11.26 2.31 -8.72
C ALA A 349 -11.18 1.68 -10.12
N HIS A 350 -12.15 2.01 -10.97
CA HIS A 350 -12.14 1.66 -12.39
C HIS A 350 -10.93 2.31 -13.10
N ILE A 351 -10.34 1.61 -14.08
CA ILE A 351 -9.15 2.04 -14.85
C ILE A 351 -9.26 3.49 -15.37
N LEU A 352 -10.44 3.91 -15.81
CA LEU A 352 -10.67 5.27 -16.33
C LEU A 352 -10.59 6.35 -15.25
N TYR A 353 -11.07 6.06 -14.04
CA TYR A 353 -10.95 6.95 -12.89
C TYR A 353 -9.48 7.08 -12.45
N THR A 354 -8.75 5.96 -12.40
CA THR A 354 -7.31 5.93 -12.13
C THR A 354 -6.54 6.83 -13.11
N ILE A 355 -6.79 6.71 -14.41
CA ILE A 355 -6.15 7.56 -15.43
C ILE A 355 -6.48 9.05 -15.22
N MET A 356 -7.74 9.37 -14.88
CA MET A 356 -8.17 10.75 -14.62
C MET A 356 -7.48 11.35 -13.39
N VAL A 357 -7.34 10.57 -12.31
CA VAL A 357 -6.62 10.97 -11.10
C VAL A 357 -5.14 11.20 -11.41
N PHE A 358 -4.47 10.28 -12.11
CA PHE A 358 -3.06 10.44 -12.50
C PHE A 358 -2.81 11.65 -13.40
N PHE A 359 -3.73 11.92 -14.33
CA PHE A 359 -3.67 13.12 -15.14
C PHE A 359 -3.83 14.40 -14.31
N GLY A 360 -4.77 14.42 -13.34
CA GLY A 360 -4.96 15.51 -12.40
C GLY A 360 -3.73 15.74 -11.51
N LEU A 361 -3.14 14.67 -10.98
CA LEU A 361 -1.86 14.72 -10.25
C LEU A 361 -0.75 15.28 -11.12
N GLY A 362 -0.66 14.90 -12.40
CA GLY A 362 0.29 15.47 -13.35
C GLY A 362 0.18 16.98 -13.51
N ILE A 363 -1.05 17.51 -13.60
CA ILE A 363 -1.31 18.96 -13.65
C ILE A 363 -0.86 19.63 -12.35
N LEU A 364 -1.19 19.05 -11.20
CA LEU A 364 -0.78 19.57 -9.90
C LEU A 364 0.74 19.59 -9.75
N LEU A 365 1.42 18.54 -10.24
CA LEU A 365 2.87 18.40 -10.22
C LEU A 365 3.59 19.36 -11.18
N SER A 366 2.91 19.91 -12.18
CA SER A 366 3.49 20.95 -13.03
C SER A 366 3.85 22.22 -12.25
N LEU A 367 3.23 22.42 -11.08
CA LEU A 367 3.51 23.52 -10.16
C LEU A 367 4.72 23.24 -9.26
N THR A 368 5.41 22.12 -9.47
CA THR A 368 6.62 21.80 -8.70
C THR A 368 7.81 22.63 -9.15
N PRO A 369 8.72 22.95 -8.21
CA PRO A 369 9.91 23.75 -8.50
C PRO A 369 10.82 23.21 -9.61
N CYS A 370 10.76 21.91 -9.93
CA CYS A 370 11.64 21.29 -10.92
C CYS A 370 11.15 21.43 -12.36
N VAL A 371 9.85 21.70 -12.56
CA VAL A 371 9.25 21.90 -13.89
C VAL A 371 9.38 23.36 -14.34
N PHE A 372 9.37 24.31 -13.40
CA PHE A 372 9.51 25.74 -13.70
C PHE A 372 10.80 26.13 -14.46
N PRO A 373 12.01 25.58 -14.14
CA PRO A 373 13.23 25.83 -14.89
C PRO A 373 13.18 25.41 -16.36
N MET A 374 12.26 24.52 -16.72
CA MET A 374 12.09 24.04 -18.10
C MET A 374 11.42 25.08 -19.00
N ILE A 375 10.60 25.96 -18.43
CA ILE A 375 9.93 27.05 -19.16
C ILE A 375 10.96 27.99 -19.82
N PRO A 376 11.97 28.55 -19.09
CA PRO A 376 13.05 29.33 -19.70
C PRO A 376 13.85 28.56 -20.76
N ILE A 377 14.10 27.27 -20.55
CA ILE A 377 14.85 26.44 -21.51
C ILE A 377 14.08 26.34 -22.82
N LEU A 378 12.80 25.92 -22.75
CA LEU A 378 11.93 25.79 -23.91
C LEU A 378 11.71 27.15 -24.60
N SER A 379 11.51 28.22 -23.82
CA SER A 379 11.40 29.59 -24.35
C SER A 379 12.68 30.04 -25.05
N SER A 380 13.87 29.75 -24.50
CA SER A 380 15.15 30.10 -25.11
C SER A 380 15.42 29.35 -26.43
N ILE A 381 15.00 28.09 -26.51
CA ILE A 381 15.10 27.27 -27.73
C ILE A 381 14.15 27.79 -28.81
N ILE A 382 12.91 28.13 -28.42
CA ILE A 382 11.89 28.64 -29.36
C ILE A 382 12.26 30.06 -29.84
N VAL A 383 12.64 30.97 -28.93
CA VAL A 383 13.00 32.36 -29.25
C VAL A 383 14.36 32.47 -29.95
N GLY A 384 15.29 31.55 -29.67
CA GLY A 384 16.60 31.48 -30.30
C GLY A 384 16.58 31.16 -31.80
N GLN A 385 15.45 30.70 -32.35
CA GLN A 385 15.30 30.34 -33.77
C GLN A 385 14.95 31.51 -34.70
N GLY A 386 14.96 32.76 -34.22
CA GLY A 386 14.88 33.97 -35.06
C GLY A 386 13.47 34.42 -35.46
N LYS A 387 13.38 35.47 -36.28
CA LYS A 387 12.16 36.29 -36.51
C LYS A 387 10.97 35.61 -37.24
N GLN A 388 11.01 34.32 -37.55
CA GLN A 388 9.93 33.60 -38.24
C GLN A 388 9.44 32.34 -37.51
N VAL A 389 9.33 32.40 -36.18
CA VAL A 389 8.66 31.33 -35.43
C VAL A 389 7.15 31.55 -35.52
N THR A 390 6.46 30.74 -36.32
CA THR A 390 5.00 30.68 -36.31
C THR A 390 4.53 29.96 -35.05
N THR A 391 3.38 30.36 -34.50
CA THR A 391 2.77 29.71 -33.32
C THR A 391 2.58 28.21 -33.51
N TYR A 392 2.30 27.77 -34.74
CA TYR A 392 2.20 26.37 -35.14
C TYR A 392 3.51 25.59 -34.93
N LYS A 393 4.66 26.17 -35.27
CA LYS A 393 5.97 25.53 -35.09
C LYS A 393 6.34 25.42 -33.61
N ALA A 394 6.00 26.42 -32.80
CA ALA A 394 6.18 26.40 -31.35
C ALA A 394 5.30 25.32 -30.68
N PHE A 395 4.06 25.16 -31.15
CA PHE A 395 3.16 24.08 -30.71
C PHE A 395 3.73 22.70 -31.02
N ILE A 396 4.15 22.46 -32.27
CA ILE A 396 4.72 21.15 -32.67
C ILE A 396 5.97 20.80 -31.85
N MET A 397 6.87 21.77 -31.62
CA MET A 397 8.05 21.50 -30.80
C MET A 397 7.69 21.19 -29.34
N SER A 398 6.74 21.92 -28.76
CA SER A 398 6.26 21.65 -27.40
C SER A 398 5.55 20.29 -27.29
N LEU A 399 4.79 19.91 -28.31
CA LEU A 399 4.11 18.61 -28.38
C LEU A 399 5.13 17.45 -28.44
N VAL A 400 6.14 17.56 -29.30
CA VAL A 400 7.19 16.53 -29.43
C VAL A 400 8.02 16.41 -28.16
N TYR A 401 8.30 17.54 -27.50
CA TYR A 401 8.95 17.56 -26.19
C TYR A 401 8.16 16.76 -25.14
N VAL A 402 6.86 17.05 -25.00
CA VAL A 402 5.98 16.37 -24.03
C VAL A 402 5.79 14.90 -24.38
N LEU A 403 5.63 14.56 -25.65
CA LEU A 403 5.43 13.18 -26.09
C LEU A 403 6.68 12.32 -25.85
N ALA A 404 7.89 12.86 -26.07
CA ALA A 404 9.13 12.16 -25.75
C ALA A 404 9.27 11.90 -24.24
N MET A 405 8.90 12.87 -23.40
CA MET A 405 8.86 12.73 -21.95
C MET A 405 7.82 11.67 -21.52
N ALA A 406 6.62 11.72 -22.08
CA ALA A 406 5.54 10.79 -21.77
C ALA A 406 5.88 9.35 -22.15
N CYS A 407 6.49 9.12 -23.32
CA CYS A 407 7.00 7.80 -23.71
C CYS A 407 8.07 7.29 -22.73
N THR A 408 8.95 8.15 -22.23
CA THR A 408 9.98 7.75 -21.26
C THR A 408 9.35 7.29 -19.95
N TYR A 409 8.39 8.05 -19.41
CA TYR A 409 7.68 7.64 -18.20
C TYR A 409 6.79 6.40 -18.40
N ALA A 410 6.18 6.25 -19.57
CA ALA A 410 5.44 5.03 -19.91
C ALA A 410 6.34 3.79 -19.90
N ILE A 411 7.55 3.89 -20.46
CA ILE A 411 8.53 2.80 -20.43
C ILE A 411 8.90 2.45 -18.99
N VAL A 412 9.15 3.45 -18.13
CA VAL A 412 9.41 3.22 -16.70
C VAL A 412 8.22 2.54 -16.02
N GLY A 413 6.99 2.93 -16.36
CA GLY A 413 5.76 2.33 -15.82
C GLY A 413 5.59 0.87 -16.22
N VAL A 414 5.77 0.55 -17.51
CA VAL A 414 5.74 -0.83 -18.02
C VAL A 414 6.83 -1.66 -17.37
N LEU A 415 8.06 -1.14 -17.29
CA LEU A 415 9.17 -1.82 -16.62
C LEU A 415 8.86 -2.09 -15.16
N THR A 416 8.17 -1.17 -14.47
CA THR A 416 7.83 -1.36 -13.06
C THR A 416 6.74 -2.42 -12.86
N GLY A 417 5.73 -2.46 -13.74
CA GLY A 417 4.73 -3.51 -13.72
C GLY A 417 5.30 -4.90 -14.03
N LEU A 418 6.35 -4.98 -14.86
CA LEU A 418 7.01 -6.26 -15.22
C LEU A 418 8.07 -6.71 -14.20
N LEU A 419 8.79 -5.79 -13.56
CA LEU A 419 9.96 -6.06 -12.71
C LEU A 419 9.65 -5.99 -11.21
N GLY A 420 8.40 -6.19 -10.80
CA GLY A 420 7.89 -6.00 -9.43
C GLY A 420 8.85 -6.38 -8.29
N GLU A 421 8.75 -5.63 -7.19
CA GLU A 421 9.50 -5.72 -5.91
C GLU A 421 10.87 -5.03 -5.79
N ASN A 422 11.54 -4.55 -6.86
CA ASN A 422 12.92 -4.03 -6.73
C ASN A 422 13.18 -2.58 -7.19
N LEU A 423 12.22 -1.89 -7.82
CA LEU A 423 12.49 -0.53 -8.34
C LEU A 423 12.61 0.52 -7.23
N SER A 424 11.76 0.45 -6.19
CA SER A 424 11.78 1.43 -5.10
C SER A 424 13.12 1.41 -4.32
N ALA A 425 13.71 0.23 -4.14
CA ALA A 425 15.03 0.07 -3.52
C ALA A 425 16.17 0.62 -4.40
N ALA A 426 16.03 0.55 -5.73
CA ALA A 426 17.04 1.10 -6.65
C ALA A 426 17.11 2.63 -6.60
N PHE A 427 15.99 3.33 -6.49
CA PHE A 427 15.95 4.81 -6.39
C PHE A 427 16.53 5.36 -5.09
N GLN A 428 16.64 4.53 -4.04
CA GLN A 428 17.21 4.91 -2.75
C GLN A 428 18.73 4.65 -2.68
N ASN A 429 19.35 4.09 -3.71
CA ASN A 429 20.78 3.81 -3.69
C ASN A 429 21.59 5.13 -3.59
N PRO A 430 22.52 5.25 -2.62
CA PRO A 430 23.33 6.46 -2.43
C PRO A 430 24.02 6.95 -3.70
N TRP A 431 24.51 6.04 -4.56
CA TRP A 431 25.19 6.40 -5.80
C TRP A 431 24.26 7.11 -6.80
N ILE A 432 23.01 6.67 -6.89
CA ILE A 432 22.01 7.26 -7.78
C ILE A 432 21.59 8.65 -7.26
N LEU A 433 21.37 8.78 -5.95
CA LEU A 433 21.06 10.06 -5.31
C LEU A 433 22.19 11.09 -5.48
N ILE A 434 23.46 10.67 -5.30
CA ILE A 434 24.64 11.53 -5.52
C ILE A 434 24.72 11.96 -6.99
N SER A 435 24.47 11.06 -7.94
CA SER A 435 24.45 11.39 -9.37
C SER A 435 23.39 12.44 -9.70
N PHE A 436 22.18 12.30 -9.18
CA PHE A 436 21.11 13.29 -9.39
C PHE A 436 21.41 14.63 -8.72
N ALA A 437 21.92 14.62 -7.49
CA ALA A 437 22.33 15.84 -6.80
C ALA A 437 23.41 16.58 -7.61
N LEU A 438 24.41 15.87 -8.15
CA LEU A 438 25.46 16.44 -9.00
C LEU A 438 24.89 17.09 -10.26
N VAL A 439 23.93 16.43 -10.93
CA VAL A 439 23.24 17.01 -12.09
C VAL A 439 22.52 18.31 -11.73
N PHE A 440 21.84 18.37 -10.59
CA PHE A 440 21.19 19.60 -10.12
C PHE A 440 22.19 20.72 -9.80
N VAL A 441 23.34 20.40 -9.19
CA VAL A 441 24.42 21.37 -8.96
C VAL A 441 24.94 21.94 -10.29
N VAL A 442 25.19 21.09 -11.28
CA VAL A 442 25.65 21.50 -12.61
C VAL A 442 24.62 22.41 -13.30
N LEU A 443 23.34 22.04 -13.26
CA LEU A 443 22.25 22.84 -13.84
C LEU A 443 22.09 24.19 -13.13
N SER A 444 22.26 24.24 -11.80
CA SER A 444 22.21 25.48 -11.05
C SER A 444 23.36 26.43 -11.41
N PHE A 445 24.58 25.93 -11.54
CA PHE A 445 25.72 26.76 -11.99
C PHE A 445 25.54 27.31 -13.41
N SER A 446 24.86 26.57 -14.30
CA SER A 446 24.44 27.07 -15.61
C SER A 446 23.44 28.24 -15.50
N MET A 447 22.48 28.17 -14.55
CA MET A 447 21.52 29.25 -14.30
C MET A 447 22.14 30.51 -13.70
N PHE A 448 23.19 30.38 -12.88
CA PHE A 448 23.97 31.53 -12.40
C PHE A 448 24.86 32.17 -13.48
N GLY A 449 24.97 31.53 -14.65
CA GLY A 449 25.77 32.04 -15.77
C GLY A 449 27.28 31.89 -15.58
N PHE A 450 27.74 31.02 -14.67
CA PHE A 450 29.16 30.69 -14.53
C PHE A 450 29.71 30.02 -15.80
N TYR A 451 28.88 29.18 -16.43
CA TYR A 451 29.16 28.53 -17.70
C TYR A 451 27.85 28.46 -18.51
N GLU A 452 27.81 29.02 -19.72
CA GLU A 452 26.82 28.54 -20.69
C GLU A 452 27.32 27.21 -21.23
N LEU A 453 26.52 26.13 -21.17
CA LEU A 453 26.81 24.89 -21.89
C LEU A 453 26.76 25.15 -23.40
N GLN A 454 27.78 25.81 -23.93
CA GLN A 454 28.01 25.95 -25.35
C GLN A 454 28.82 24.72 -25.77
N LEU A 455 28.24 23.88 -26.63
CA LEU A 455 28.91 22.74 -27.23
C LEU A 455 30.26 23.19 -27.81
N PRO A 456 31.36 22.43 -27.63
CA PRO A 456 32.67 22.80 -28.18
C PRO A 456 32.54 23.13 -29.66
N SER A 457 33.11 24.25 -30.10
CA SER A 457 32.89 24.82 -31.44
C SER A 457 33.14 23.83 -32.58
N GLY A 458 34.02 22.84 -32.39
CA GLY A 458 34.26 21.73 -33.34
C GLY A 458 33.14 20.68 -33.43
N LEU A 459 32.48 20.33 -32.31
CA LEU A 459 31.26 19.50 -32.35
C LEU A 459 30.07 20.31 -32.82
N GLN A 460 30.00 21.58 -32.43
CA GLN A 460 28.90 22.47 -32.79
C GLN A 460 28.86 22.71 -34.30
N THR A 461 30.00 22.90 -34.97
CA THR A 461 30.10 23.02 -36.44
C THR A 461 29.81 21.71 -37.19
N LYS A 462 30.24 20.55 -36.65
CA LYS A 462 29.86 19.23 -37.22
C LYS A 462 28.38 18.94 -37.08
N LEU A 463 27.78 19.19 -35.91
CA LEU A 463 26.35 19.03 -35.68
C LEU A 463 25.54 20.05 -36.48
N THR A 464 25.97 21.31 -36.59
CA THR A 464 25.26 22.30 -37.42
C THR A 464 25.38 21.99 -38.90
N HIS A 465 26.48 21.44 -39.40
CA HIS A 465 26.55 20.96 -40.79
C HIS A 465 25.62 19.76 -41.05
N PHE A 466 25.50 18.84 -40.08
CA PHE A 466 24.57 17.71 -40.16
C PHE A 466 23.10 18.17 -40.01
N SER A 467 22.85 19.15 -39.14
CA SER A 467 21.54 19.74 -38.87
C SER A 467 21.08 20.71 -39.95
N ASN A 468 21.97 21.43 -40.66
CA ASN A 468 21.59 22.30 -41.79
C ASN A 468 21.21 21.49 -43.04
N ARG A 469 21.65 20.22 -43.13
CA ARG A 469 21.21 19.30 -44.19
C ARG A 469 19.81 18.72 -43.94
N GLN A 470 19.26 18.86 -42.73
CA GLN A 470 17.91 18.43 -42.38
C GLN A 470 17.01 19.64 -42.10
N GLN A 471 16.06 19.91 -43.01
CA GLN A 471 15.02 20.94 -42.81
C GLN A 471 14.10 20.69 -41.59
N GLY A 472 14.26 19.54 -40.89
CA GLY A 472 13.53 19.14 -39.68
C GLY A 472 14.37 18.91 -38.41
N GLY A 473 15.66 19.31 -38.38
CA GLY A 473 16.61 18.96 -37.30
C GLY A 473 16.29 19.48 -35.89
N THR A 474 15.31 20.37 -35.73
CA THR A 474 14.92 20.91 -34.42
C THR A 474 14.09 19.92 -33.60
N LEU A 475 13.35 19.03 -34.24
CA LEU A 475 12.45 18.07 -33.58
C LEU A 475 13.22 16.99 -32.82
N ILE A 476 14.29 16.47 -33.42
CA ILE A 476 15.14 15.44 -32.80
C ILE A 476 15.86 16.00 -31.57
N GLY A 477 16.41 17.21 -31.66
CA GLY A 477 17.04 17.88 -30.51
C GLY A 477 16.06 18.13 -29.36
N VAL A 478 14.84 18.53 -29.68
CA VAL A 478 13.76 18.74 -28.69
C VAL A 478 13.30 17.42 -28.07
N ALA A 479 13.22 16.32 -28.84
CA ALA A 479 12.89 14.99 -28.33
C ALA A 479 13.96 14.46 -27.36
N ILE A 480 15.25 14.59 -27.71
CA ILE A 480 16.37 14.18 -26.82
C ILE A 480 16.33 14.98 -25.51
N MET A 481 16.11 16.29 -25.59
CA MET A 481 15.95 17.12 -24.40
C MET A 481 14.73 16.70 -23.58
N GLY A 482 13.63 16.25 -24.20
CA GLY A 482 12.46 15.69 -23.52
C GLY A 482 12.79 14.42 -22.70
N VAL A 483 13.58 13.49 -23.27
CA VAL A 483 14.03 12.28 -22.58
C VAL A 483 14.94 12.61 -21.40
N LEU A 484 15.93 13.49 -21.61
CA LEU A 484 16.82 13.95 -20.54
C LEU A 484 16.04 14.65 -19.42
N SER A 485 15.00 15.39 -19.77
CA SER A 485 14.14 16.09 -18.81
C SER A 485 13.30 15.14 -17.99
N ALA A 486 12.79 14.04 -18.58
CA ALA A 486 12.12 12.98 -17.83
C ALA A 486 13.03 12.39 -16.73
N LEU A 487 14.30 12.16 -17.05
CA LEU A 487 15.29 11.65 -16.09
C LEU A 487 15.57 12.66 -14.96
N ILE A 488 15.67 13.95 -15.28
CA ILE A 488 15.93 15.02 -14.31
C ILE A 488 14.73 15.28 -13.40
N VAL A 489 13.50 15.15 -13.91
CA VAL A 489 12.27 15.41 -13.15
C VAL A 489 11.94 14.26 -12.19
N GLY A 490 12.42 13.04 -12.46
CA GLY A 490 12.19 11.84 -11.66
C GLY A 490 12.35 12.03 -10.14
N PRO A 491 13.49 12.55 -9.64
CA PRO A 491 13.68 12.80 -8.22
C PRO A 491 12.66 13.74 -7.57
N CYS A 492 12.15 14.72 -8.32
CA CYS A 492 11.19 15.69 -7.80
C CYS A 492 9.74 15.18 -7.81
N VAL A 493 9.47 14.12 -8.58
CA VAL A 493 8.16 13.46 -8.68
C VAL A 493 8.16 12.13 -7.90
N ALA A 494 9.23 11.86 -7.13
CA ALA A 494 9.44 10.58 -6.46
C ALA A 494 8.27 10.17 -5.54
N ALA A 495 7.67 11.09 -4.78
CA ALA A 495 6.59 10.74 -3.84
C ALA A 495 5.29 10.27 -4.54
N PRO A 496 4.69 11.05 -5.47
CA PRO A 496 3.56 10.58 -6.27
C PRO A 496 3.90 9.34 -7.10
N LEU A 497 5.12 9.28 -7.65
CA LEU A 497 5.57 8.15 -8.44
C LEU A 497 5.61 6.89 -7.58
N VAL A 498 6.19 6.92 -6.37
CA VAL A 498 6.24 5.75 -5.47
C VAL A 498 4.85 5.25 -5.09
N GLY A 499 3.90 6.13 -4.76
CA GLY A 499 2.51 5.72 -4.52
C GLY A 499 1.89 5.03 -5.74
N ALA A 500 2.15 5.55 -6.95
CA ALA A 500 1.76 4.91 -8.20
C ALA A 500 2.42 3.54 -8.39
N LEU A 501 3.73 3.46 -8.15
CA LEU A 501 4.50 2.23 -8.33
C LEU A 501 4.07 1.15 -7.34
N ILE A 502 3.70 1.49 -6.11
CA ILE A 502 3.16 0.54 -5.13
C ILE A 502 1.85 -0.05 -5.63
N TYR A 503 0.92 0.79 -6.08
CA TYR A 503 -0.35 0.35 -6.67
C TYR A 503 -0.14 -0.51 -7.94
N ILE A 504 0.74 -0.09 -8.85
CA ILE A 504 1.08 -0.84 -10.07
C ILE A 504 1.76 -2.17 -9.73
N SER A 505 2.60 -2.20 -8.69
CA SER A 505 3.29 -3.41 -8.25
C SER A 505 2.35 -4.40 -7.57
N GLN A 506 1.29 -3.93 -6.90
CA GLN A 506 0.26 -4.80 -6.32
C GLN A 506 -0.67 -5.38 -7.40
N THR A 507 -1.02 -4.58 -8.41
CA THR A 507 -1.90 -5.01 -9.51
C THR A 507 -1.17 -5.88 -10.53
N GLY A 508 0.15 -5.75 -10.69
CA GLY A 508 0.95 -6.54 -11.63
C GLY A 508 0.66 -6.25 -13.11
N ASP A 509 -0.16 -5.25 -13.42
CA ASP A 509 -0.55 -4.90 -14.79
C ASP A 509 0.42 -3.85 -15.38
N ALA A 510 1.31 -4.34 -16.26
CA ALA A 510 2.28 -3.49 -16.95
C ALA A 510 1.64 -2.47 -17.90
N VAL A 511 0.47 -2.79 -18.48
CA VAL A 511 -0.26 -1.88 -19.39
C VAL A 511 -0.88 -0.74 -18.59
N LEU A 512 -1.49 -1.06 -17.44
CA LEU A 512 -2.02 -0.07 -16.51
C LEU A 512 -0.93 0.88 -16.01
N GLY A 513 0.23 0.34 -15.60
CA GLY A 513 1.36 1.15 -15.16
C GLY A 513 1.93 2.05 -16.24
N GLY A 514 2.03 1.55 -17.48
CA GLY A 514 2.43 2.34 -18.64
C GLY A 514 1.46 3.47 -18.95
N LEU A 515 0.15 3.20 -18.98
CA LEU A 515 -0.87 4.20 -19.25
C LEU A 515 -0.96 5.25 -18.14
N ALA A 516 -0.94 4.84 -16.86
CA ALA A 516 -1.01 5.77 -15.74
C ALA A 516 0.12 6.81 -15.76
N LEU A 517 1.37 6.38 -15.92
CA LEU A 517 2.51 7.30 -15.99
C LEU A 517 2.55 8.12 -17.29
N PHE A 518 2.05 7.57 -18.40
CA PHE A 518 1.92 8.30 -19.65
C PHE A 518 0.96 9.50 -19.51
N PHE A 519 -0.24 9.27 -18.96
CA PHE A 519 -1.23 10.32 -18.75
C PHE A 519 -0.81 11.33 -17.67
N MET A 520 -0.12 10.88 -16.62
CA MET A 520 0.48 11.80 -15.65
C MET A 520 1.50 12.75 -16.33
N SER A 521 2.36 12.22 -17.20
CA SER A 521 3.31 13.05 -17.95
C SER A 521 2.63 14.01 -18.94
N LEU A 522 1.51 13.59 -19.56
CA LEU A 522 0.70 14.48 -20.40
C LEU A 522 0.09 15.61 -19.59
N GLY A 523 -0.44 15.33 -18.39
CA GLY A 523 -0.98 16.32 -17.47
C GLY A 523 0.04 17.40 -17.12
N MET A 524 1.27 16.99 -16.79
CA MET A 524 2.37 17.92 -16.51
C MET A 524 2.81 18.74 -17.74
N GLY A 525 2.68 18.16 -18.94
CA GLY A 525 3.06 18.80 -20.20
C GLY A 525 2.08 19.88 -20.69
N ILE A 526 0.80 19.82 -20.33
CA ILE A 526 -0.23 20.77 -20.79
C ILE A 526 0.12 22.23 -20.44
N PRO A 527 0.46 22.56 -19.18
CA PRO A 527 0.89 23.92 -18.83
C PRO A 527 2.11 24.38 -19.62
N LEU A 528 3.07 23.49 -19.90
CA LEU A 528 4.25 23.82 -20.72
C LEU A 528 3.88 24.12 -22.18
N ILE A 529 2.94 23.38 -22.75
CA ILE A 529 2.43 23.63 -24.11
C ILE A 529 1.73 25.00 -24.16
N ILE A 530 0.86 25.30 -23.19
CA ILE A 530 0.16 26.59 -23.10
C ILE A 530 1.16 27.76 -23.04
N ILE A 531 2.20 27.61 -22.21
CA ILE A 531 3.25 28.63 -22.08
C ILE A 531 4.11 28.72 -23.35
N GLY A 532 4.40 27.59 -23.99
CA GLY A 532 5.15 27.53 -25.26
C GLY A 532 4.44 28.25 -26.41
N ILE A 533 3.11 28.11 -26.52
CA ILE A 533 2.29 28.81 -27.52
C ILE A 533 2.23 30.32 -27.22
N SER A 534 2.11 30.69 -25.94
CA SER A 534 1.97 32.10 -25.50
C SER A 534 3.29 32.87 -25.46
N ALA A 535 4.44 32.19 -25.52
CA ALA A 535 5.77 32.79 -25.47
C ALA A 535 6.05 33.81 -26.58
N GLY A 536 5.31 33.75 -27.71
CA GLY A 536 5.44 34.71 -28.81
C GLY A 536 4.72 36.05 -28.60
N HIS A 537 3.71 36.13 -27.73
CA HIS A 537 2.87 37.32 -27.57
C HIS A 537 2.97 37.97 -26.18
N TRP A 538 3.17 37.17 -25.12
CA TRP A 538 3.02 37.63 -23.73
C TRP A 538 4.33 37.77 -22.95
N LEU A 539 5.43 37.17 -23.42
CA LEU A 539 6.72 37.20 -22.73
C LEU A 539 7.57 38.42 -23.16
N PRO A 540 7.85 39.38 -22.27
CA PRO A 540 8.71 40.52 -22.59
C PRO A 540 10.15 40.05 -22.84
N LYS A 541 10.89 40.81 -23.66
CA LYS A 541 12.31 40.53 -23.96
C LYS A 541 13.07 40.23 -22.65
N ALA A 542 13.78 39.11 -22.63
CA ALA A 542 14.61 38.64 -21.52
C ALA A 542 15.76 39.62 -21.27
N ASN A 543 15.50 40.71 -20.54
CA ASN A 543 16.50 41.73 -20.24
C ASN A 543 17.00 41.57 -18.79
N LYS A 544 16.53 42.38 -17.82
CA LYS A 544 16.98 42.23 -16.41
C LYS A 544 16.15 41.26 -15.57
N TRP A 545 14.86 41.09 -15.89
CA TRP A 545 13.96 40.25 -15.08
C TRP A 545 14.30 38.75 -15.19
N MET A 546 14.68 38.27 -16.38
CA MET A 546 15.03 36.86 -16.61
C MET A 546 16.25 36.43 -15.77
N ASN A 547 17.25 37.30 -15.61
CA ASN A 547 18.43 36.99 -14.79
C ASN A 547 18.08 36.88 -13.30
N THR A 548 17.16 37.72 -12.81
CA THR A 548 16.64 37.59 -11.44
C THR A 548 15.91 36.27 -11.24
N VAL A 549 15.08 35.88 -12.22
CA VAL A 549 14.34 34.60 -12.18
C VAL A 549 15.29 33.40 -12.20
N LYS A 550 16.28 33.40 -13.10
CA LYS A 550 17.32 32.36 -13.18
C LYS A 550 18.09 32.21 -11.86
N ALA A 551 18.46 33.33 -11.24
CA ALA A 551 19.17 33.29 -9.96
C ALA A 551 18.31 32.69 -8.83
N VAL A 552 17.04 33.09 -8.73
CA VAL A 552 16.12 32.55 -7.71
C VAL A 552 15.90 31.04 -7.89
N PHE A 553 15.64 30.59 -9.13
CA PHE A 553 15.47 29.16 -9.40
C PHE A 553 16.77 28.36 -9.28
N GLY A 554 17.93 28.96 -9.57
CA GLY A 554 19.24 28.34 -9.33
C GLY A 554 19.49 28.05 -7.86
N VAL A 555 19.20 29.01 -6.97
CA VAL A 555 19.28 28.80 -5.51
C VAL A 555 18.31 27.71 -5.06
N LEU A 556 17.09 27.71 -5.59
CA LEU A 556 16.09 26.70 -5.28
C LEU A 556 16.55 25.29 -5.70
N LEU A 557 17.11 25.13 -6.91
CA LEU A 557 17.65 23.85 -7.38
C LEU A 557 18.81 23.35 -6.50
N LEU A 558 19.66 24.25 -5.98
CA LEU A 558 20.68 23.86 -5.00
C LEU A 558 20.07 23.44 -3.67
N ALA A 559 19.01 24.10 -3.20
CA ALA A 559 18.32 23.72 -1.97
C ALA A 559 17.73 22.31 -2.09
N VAL A 560 17.11 21.98 -3.21
CA VAL A 560 16.61 20.62 -3.51
C VAL A 560 17.77 19.61 -3.59
N ALA A 561 18.89 19.98 -4.20
CA ALA A 561 20.07 19.11 -4.27
C ALA A 561 20.64 18.80 -2.87
N ILE A 562 20.74 19.81 -2.00
CA ILE A 562 21.18 19.63 -0.60
C ILE A 562 20.17 18.76 0.16
N TRP A 563 18.87 18.99 -0.02
CA TRP A 563 17.81 18.19 0.61
C TRP A 563 17.85 16.72 0.18
N MET A 564 18.14 16.42 -1.09
CA MET A 564 18.37 15.03 -1.52
C MET A 564 19.64 14.43 -0.90
N LEU A 565 20.69 15.22 -0.77
CA LEU A 565 21.99 14.80 -0.26
C LEU A 565 21.99 14.58 1.25
N GLU A 566 21.09 15.25 1.98
CA GLU A 566 20.83 15.07 3.42
C GLU A 566 20.51 13.62 3.79
N ARG A 567 19.92 12.83 2.87
CA ARG A 567 19.65 11.41 3.10
C ARG A 567 20.90 10.53 3.14
N VAL A 568 22.02 11.02 2.59
CA VAL A 568 23.28 10.26 2.42
C VAL A 568 24.40 10.83 3.28
N ILE A 569 24.31 12.10 3.69
CA ILE A 569 25.38 12.85 4.37
C ILE A 569 25.04 13.06 5.86
N PRO A 570 26.02 12.98 6.78
CA PRO A 570 25.82 13.26 8.20
C PRO A 570 25.33 14.71 8.44
N GLY A 571 24.41 14.87 9.40
CA GLY A 571 23.67 16.13 9.63
C GLY A 571 24.54 17.38 9.84
N GLN A 572 25.77 17.25 10.35
CA GLN A 572 26.69 18.39 10.52
C GLN A 572 27.12 18.99 9.18
N ILE A 573 27.42 18.16 8.19
CA ILE A 573 27.82 18.62 6.85
C ILE A 573 26.60 19.22 6.14
N THR A 574 25.42 18.62 6.33
CA THR A 574 24.16 19.15 5.80
C THR A 574 23.88 20.56 6.32
N MET A 575 24.07 20.83 7.62
CA MET A 575 23.95 22.19 8.16
C MET A 575 24.94 23.18 7.53
N LEU A 576 26.20 22.77 7.33
CA LEU A 576 27.20 23.63 6.69
C LEU A 576 26.84 23.93 5.23
N LEU A 577 26.29 22.95 4.50
CA LEU A 577 25.81 23.15 3.13
C LEU A 577 24.64 24.13 3.07
N TRP A 578 23.64 23.99 3.96
CA TRP A 578 22.53 24.94 4.07
C TRP A 578 23.00 26.34 4.47
N ALA A 579 23.93 26.45 5.43
CA ALA A 579 24.51 27.73 5.83
C ALA A 579 25.25 28.40 4.68
N SER A 580 26.09 27.65 3.95
CA SER A 580 26.79 28.12 2.76
C SER A 580 25.81 28.64 1.69
N LEU A 581 24.76 27.88 1.40
CA LEU A 581 23.74 28.27 0.43
C LEU A 581 23.05 29.59 0.82
N LEU A 582 22.65 29.74 2.08
CA LEU A 582 21.95 30.93 2.56
C LEU A 582 22.88 32.16 2.59
N ILE A 583 24.13 32.00 3.00
CA ILE A 583 25.10 33.10 3.03
C ILE A 583 25.43 33.56 1.60
N ILE A 584 25.72 32.63 0.68
CA ILE A 584 26.02 32.96 -0.73
C ILE A 584 24.81 33.65 -1.37
N SER A 585 23.59 33.17 -1.10
CA SER A 585 22.36 33.79 -1.61
C SER A 585 22.13 35.19 -1.04
N ALA A 586 22.41 35.41 0.25
CA ALA A 586 22.33 36.71 0.89
C ALA A 586 23.30 37.74 0.29
N VAL A 587 24.53 37.31 0.01
CA VAL A 587 25.54 38.15 -0.65
C VAL A 587 25.09 38.51 -2.07
N TYR A 588 24.55 37.54 -2.83
CA TYR A 588 24.08 37.76 -4.20
C TYR A 588 22.89 38.73 -4.30
N ILE A 589 22.04 38.79 -3.26
CA ILE A 589 20.93 39.78 -3.15
C ILE A 589 21.44 41.20 -2.82
N GLY A 590 22.73 41.36 -2.48
CA GLY A 590 23.35 42.65 -2.18
C GLY A 590 23.15 43.09 -0.72
N ALA A 591 23.06 42.13 0.22
CA ALA A 591 22.89 42.41 1.65
C ALA A 591 24.02 43.28 2.24
N LEU A 592 25.24 43.19 1.68
CA LEU A 592 26.43 43.94 2.12
C LEU A 592 26.68 45.22 1.29
N ASP A 593 25.89 45.48 0.25
CA ASP A 593 26.09 46.65 -0.61
C ASP A 593 25.60 47.92 0.06
N LYS A 594 26.38 49.00 -0.01
CA LYS A 594 26.01 50.33 0.51
C LYS A 594 24.71 50.82 -0.16
N LEU A 595 23.77 51.34 0.63
CA LEU A 595 22.56 51.94 0.08
C LEU A 595 22.85 53.35 -0.41
N ASP A 596 22.64 53.57 -1.71
CA ASP A 596 22.65 54.92 -2.28
C ASP A 596 21.32 55.65 -1.97
N SER A 597 21.34 56.98 -1.94
CA SER A 597 20.26 57.81 -1.39
C SER A 597 18.99 57.92 -2.25
N LYS A 598 18.97 57.31 -3.45
CA LYS A 598 17.84 57.35 -4.43
C LYS A 598 17.31 55.97 -4.87
N VAL A 599 17.14 55.01 -3.96
CA VAL A 599 16.62 53.66 -4.32
C VAL A 599 15.14 53.45 -3.97
N SER A 600 14.43 52.78 -4.88
CA SER A 600 13.04 52.31 -4.72
C SER A 600 12.85 51.46 -3.46
N GLY A 601 11.72 51.63 -2.77
CA GLY A 601 11.38 50.88 -1.55
C GLY A 601 11.44 49.34 -1.70
N TRP A 602 11.24 48.82 -2.91
CA TRP A 602 11.33 47.37 -3.18
C TRP A 602 12.75 46.81 -3.03
N HIS A 603 13.77 47.60 -3.38
CA HIS A 603 15.17 47.20 -3.17
C HIS A 603 15.54 47.17 -1.68
N LYS A 604 14.96 48.08 -0.88
CA LYS A 604 15.17 48.10 0.58
C LYS A 604 14.60 46.84 1.24
N LEU A 605 13.44 46.36 0.78
CA LEU A 605 12.81 45.13 1.27
C LEU A 605 13.64 43.87 0.92
N TRP A 606 14.11 43.75 -0.33
CA TRP A 606 14.99 42.64 -0.73
C TRP A 606 16.31 42.62 0.04
N LYS A 607 16.89 43.78 0.35
CA LYS A 607 18.08 43.87 1.21
C LYS A 607 17.79 43.42 2.65
N GLY A 608 16.64 43.80 3.22
CA GLY A 608 16.21 43.33 4.54
C GLY A 608 16.09 41.81 4.60
N LEU A 609 15.48 41.21 3.57
CA LEU A 609 15.38 39.75 3.45
C LEU A 609 16.76 39.08 3.35
N GLY A 610 17.67 39.65 2.54
CA GLY A 610 19.05 39.17 2.43
C GLY A 610 19.81 39.22 3.76
N PHE A 611 19.63 40.29 4.56
CA PHE A 611 20.25 40.40 5.88
C PHE A 611 19.73 39.36 6.87
N ILE A 612 18.41 39.12 6.90
CA ILE A 612 17.79 38.06 7.72
C ILE A 612 18.36 36.69 7.33
N LEU A 613 18.48 36.42 6.01
CA LEU A 613 19.04 35.17 5.50
C LEU A 613 20.52 34.98 5.91
N LEU A 614 21.30 36.06 5.92
CA LEU A 614 22.70 36.06 6.36
C LEU A 614 22.81 35.74 7.85
N VAL A 615 22.02 36.40 8.69
CA VAL A 615 21.99 36.15 10.13
C VAL A 615 21.60 34.71 10.43
N TYR A 616 20.58 34.18 9.74
CA TYR A 616 20.17 32.79 9.89
C TYR A 616 21.26 31.81 9.43
N GLY A 617 21.94 32.07 8.31
CA GLY A 617 23.07 31.27 7.85
C GLY A 617 24.23 31.23 8.87
N VAL A 618 24.52 32.35 9.54
CA VAL A 618 25.53 32.41 10.62
C VAL A 618 25.07 31.61 11.85
N LEU A 619 23.78 31.68 12.22
CA LEU A 619 23.23 30.88 13.32
C LEU A 619 23.33 29.38 13.03
N LEU A 620 23.14 28.94 11.78
CA LEU A 620 23.35 27.54 11.38
C LEU A 620 24.82 27.11 11.54
N ILE A 621 25.79 27.97 11.21
CA ILE A 621 27.23 27.66 11.44
C ILE A 621 27.50 27.49 12.93
N ILE A 622 26.95 28.36 13.77
CA ILE A 622 27.09 28.29 15.22
C ILE A 622 26.43 27.00 15.77
N GLY A 623 25.23 26.66 15.27
CA GLY A 623 24.53 25.43 15.58
C GLY A 623 25.34 24.17 15.21
N ALA A 624 25.86 24.12 13.98
CA ALA A 624 26.73 23.04 13.52
C ALA A 624 28.01 22.92 14.37
N ALA A 625 28.62 24.05 14.72
CA ALA A 625 29.80 24.08 15.59
C ALA A 625 29.50 23.58 17.02
N SER A 626 28.27 23.76 17.51
CA SER A 626 27.78 23.19 18.78
C SER A 626 27.37 21.71 18.70
N GLY A 627 27.65 21.02 17.59
CA GLY A 627 27.36 19.59 17.41
C GLY A 627 25.89 19.27 17.16
N ASN A 628 25.06 20.28 16.88
CA ASN A 628 23.67 20.07 16.53
C ASN A 628 23.54 19.49 15.11
N VAL A 629 22.46 18.75 14.85
CA VAL A 629 22.15 18.12 13.55
C VAL A 629 20.84 18.62 12.93
N ASN A 630 20.01 19.35 13.68
CA ASN A 630 18.71 19.84 13.20
C ASN A 630 18.76 21.29 12.68
N PRO A 631 18.60 21.53 11.36
CA PRO A 631 18.72 22.87 10.78
C PRO A 631 17.62 23.84 11.23
N LEU A 632 16.44 23.38 11.65
CA LEU A 632 15.36 24.25 12.14
C LEU A 632 15.53 24.73 13.58
N GLN A 633 16.36 24.06 14.38
CA GLN A 633 16.55 24.40 15.79
C GLN A 633 18.05 24.55 16.10
N PRO A 634 18.77 25.45 15.41
CA PRO A 634 20.23 25.51 15.48
C PRO A 634 20.77 25.73 16.90
N LEU A 635 19.99 26.37 17.78
CA LEU A 635 20.41 26.77 19.12
C LEU A 635 20.03 25.78 20.24
N GLN A 636 19.46 24.61 19.94
CA GLN A 636 18.97 23.68 20.98
C GLN A 636 20.07 23.21 21.96
N ASN A 637 21.31 23.07 21.47
CA ASN A 637 22.46 22.65 22.28
C ASN A 637 23.17 23.82 22.98
N LEU A 638 22.78 25.07 22.69
CA LEU A 638 23.32 26.28 23.30
C LEU A 638 22.46 26.68 24.51
N LYS A 639 22.50 25.87 25.57
CA LYS A 639 22.03 26.29 26.89
C LYS A 639 23.04 27.27 27.49
N ILE A 640 22.82 28.56 27.25
CA ILE A 640 23.61 29.63 27.87
C ILE A 640 23.05 29.82 29.28
N GLY A 641 23.68 29.16 30.26
CA GLY A 641 23.40 29.30 31.69
C GLY A 641 22.81 28.06 32.34
N ASP A 642 23.62 27.03 32.53
CA ASP A 642 23.88 26.48 33.88
C ASP A 642 25.11 25.56 33.79
N GLN A 643 26.15 25.87 34.54
CA GLN A 643 27.35 25.04 34.65
C GLN A 643 27.15 24.07 35.83
N THR A 644 27.61 22.83 35.65
CA THR A 644 27.74 21.76 36.64
C THR A 644 26.49 20.98 37.01
N THR A 645 26.15 20.00 36.18
CA THR A 645 25.92 18.64 36.69
C THR A 645 26.27 17.66 35.59
N ASP A 646 27.20 16.76 35.90
CA ASP A 646 27.54 15.61 35.07
C ASP A 646 26.27 14.88 34.65
N SER A 647 25.95 14.98 33.37
CA SER A 647 24.99 14.11 32.73
C SER A 647 25.52 13.83 31.34
N SER A 648 26.46 12.88 31.33
CA SER A 648 26.78 12.07 30.18
C SER A 648 25.55 11.26 29.81
N VAL A 649 24.52 11.90 29.28
CA VAL A 649 23.45 11.22 28.56
C VAL A 649 23.87 11.24 27.10
N VAL A 650 24.80 10.35 26.75
CA VAL A 650 24.82 9.83 25.39
C VAL A 650 23.53 9.00 25.30
N GLN A 651 22.48 9.56 24.70
CA GLN A 651 21.29 8.79 24.28
C GLN A 651 21.76 7.82 23.19
N VAL A 652 22.30 6.68 23.61
CA VAL A 652 22.40 5.49 22.77
C VAL A 652 21.10 4.73 22.98
N SER A 653 20.36 4.54 21.89
CA SER A 653 19.18 3.69 21.83
C SER A 653 19.39 2.42 22.68
N PRO A 654 18.47 2.04 23.59
CA PRO A 654 18.64 0.89 24.48
C PRO A 654 18.59 -0.46 23.74
N PHE A 655 18.52 -0.43 22.41
CA PHE A 655 18.44 -1.59 21.54
C PHE A 655 19.82 -2.15 21.21
N LYS A 656 19.95 -3.46 21.34
CA LYS A 656 21.14 -4.21 20.94
C LYS A 656 21.05 -4.52 19.44
N ALA A 657 22.03 -4.06 18.67
CA ALA A 657 22.08 -4.33 17.24
C ALA A 657 22.29 -5.83 16.95
N ILE A 658 21.50 -6.36 16.01
CA ILE A 658 21.63 -7.71 15.47
C ILE A 658 21.75 -7.66 13.95
N LYS A 659 22.33 -8.71 13.36
CA LYS A 659 22.44 -8.86 11.91
C LYS A 659 22.12 -10.29 11.47
N GLY A 660 21.25 -10.41 10.48
CA GLY A 660 20.89 -11.69 9.88
C GLY A 660 20.14 -12.65 10.80
N VAL A 661 19.64 -13.72 10.20
CA VAL A 661 18.77 -14.70 10.87
C VAL A 661 19.51 -15.41 12.00
N GLU A 662 20.79 -15.72 11.78
CA GLU A 662 21.66 -16.34 12.79
C GLU A 662 21.91 -15.43 13.99
N GLY A 663 22.03 -14.11 13.77
CA GLY A 663 22.18 -13.13 14.83
C GLY A 663 20.94 -13.05 15.70
N LEU A 664 19.76 -13.09 15.08
CA LEU A 664 18.49 -13.13 15.79
C LEU A 664 18.35 -14.41 16.65
N GLU A 665 18.58 -15.59 16.05
CA GLU A 665 18.48 -16.87 16.77
C GLU A 665 19.40 -16.95 17.99
N ARG A 666 20.62 -16.42 17.86
CA ARG A 666 21.56 -16.37 18.98
C ARG A 666 21.02 -15.55 20.14
N GLU A 667 20.45 -14.38 19.86
CA GLU A 667 19.93 -13.50 20.91
C GLU A 667 18.61 -14.01 21.48
N LEU A 668 17.75 -14.64 20.67
CA LEU A 668 16.57 -15.35 21.15
C LEU A 668 16.94 -16.50 22.11
N ALA A 669 18.00 -17.25 21.81
CA ALA A 669 18.49 -18.31 22.69
C ALA A 669 18.99 -17.76 24.04
N VAL A 670 19.68 -16.61 24.03
CA VAL A 670 20.13 -15.94 25.26
C VAL A 670 18.94 -15.42 26.07
N ALA A 671 17.96 -14.80 25.42
CA ALA A 671 16.76 -14.29 26.09
C ALA A 671 15.91 -15.42 26.68
N LYS A 672 15.81 -16.55 25.98
CA LYS A 672 15.16 -17.79 26.46
C LYS A 672 15.85 -18.34 27.71
N ALA A 673 17.19 -18.35 27.75
CA ALA A 673 17.94 -18.75 28.94
C ALA A 673 17.72 -17.80 30.14
N GLN A 674 17.40 -16.52 29.87
CA GLN A 674 17.08 -15.51 30.89
C GLN A 674 15.59 -15.41 31.22
N ASN A 675 14.74 -16.21 30.56
CA ASN A 675 13.29 -16.20 30.67
C ASN A 675 12.68 -14.79 30.47
N LYS A 676 13.19 -14.06 29.47
CA LYS A 676 12.73 -12.70 29.11
C LYS A 676 12.10 -12.67 27.72
N GLN A 677 11.05 -11.85 27.58
CA GLN A 677 10.44 -11.54 26.28
C GLN A 677 11.37 -10.64 25.45
N VAL A 678 11.29 -10.74 24.12
CA VAL A 678 12.17 -10.02 23.19
C VAL A 678 11.36 -9.13 22.28
N ILE A 679 11.84 -7.91 22.07
CA ILE A 679 11.32 -6.98 21.07
C ILE A 679 12.38 -6.85 19.98
N LEU A 680 11.98 -7.07 18.73
CA LEU A 680 12.84 -6.88 17.57
C LEU A 680 12.32 -5.70 16.75
N ASP A 681 13.10 -4.63 16.69
CA ASP A 681 12.85 -3.45 15.85
C ASP A 681 13.59 -3.57 14.51
N PHE A 682 12.88 -3.45 13.40
CA PHE A 682 13.46 -3.33 12.06
C PHE A 682 13.66 -1.86 11.72
N TYR A 683 14.92 -1.45 11.64
CA TYR A 683 15.32 -0.06 11.46
C TYR A 683 16.10 0.15 10.16
N ALA A 684 15.92 1.32 9.53
CA ALA A 684 16.82 1.79 8.49
C ALA A 684 17.00 3.32 8.52
N ASP A 685 18.21 3.79 8.20
CA ASP A 685 18.51 5.24 8.16
C ASP A 685 17.71 6.01 7.11
N TRP A 686 17.37 5.34 6.00
CA TRP A 686 16.58 5.92 4.91
C TRP A 686 15.07 5.94 5.20
N CYS A 687 14.64 5.29 6.29
CA CYS A 687 13.24 5.15 6.65
C CYS A 687 12.80 6.31 7.57
N ILE A 688 12.04 7.24 7.01
CA ILE A 688 11.54 8.43 7.73
C ILE A 688 10.65 8.01 8.90
N SER A 689 9.74 7.08 8.69
CA SER A 689 8.84 6.55 9.73
C SER A 689 9.59 5.84 10.86
N CYS A 690 10.78 5.29 10.59
CA CYS A 690 11.65 4.69 11.60
C CYS A 690 12.24 5.76 12.51
N LYS A 691 12.75 6.86 11.93
CA LYS A 691 13.24 8.01 12.71
C LYS A 691 12.12 8.69 13.48
N GLU A 692 10.94 8.79 12.88
CA GLU A 692 9.75 9.30 13.55
C GLU A 692 9.36 8.42 14.75
N MET A 693 9.38 7.10 14.60
CA MET A 693 9.14 6.16 15.69
C MET A 693 10.22 6.27 16.79
N GLU A 694 11.49 6.41 16.43
CA GLU A 694 12.59 6.58 17.38
C GLU A 694 12.44 7.87 18.21
N HIS A 695 12.17 8.99 17.54
CA HIS A 695 12.07 10.30 18.18
C HIS A 695 10.74 10.58 18.89
N LEU A 696 9.61 10.09 18.36
CA LEU A 696 8.28 10.40 18.90
C LEU A 696 7.72 9.30 19.81
N THR A 697 8.12 8.04 19.61
CA THR A 697 7.51 6.88 20.28
C THR A 697 8.49 6.18 21.23
N LEU A 698 9.66 5.77 20.76
CA LEU A 698 10.65 5.05 21.57
C LEU A 698 11.40 5.96 22.55
N SER A 699 11.44 7.26 22.28
CA SER A 699 11.99 8.28 23.18
C SER A 699 11.03 8.70 24.30
N ASP A 700 9.75 8.30 24.26
CA ASP A 700 8.78 8.66 25.30
C ASP A 700 9.13 7.99 26.65
N PRO A 701 9.20 8.74 27.77
CA PRO A 701 9.55 8.19 29.08
C PRO A 701 8.57 7.11 29.58
N GLY A 702 7.31 7.16 29.17
CA GLY A 702 6.30 6.15 29.51
C GLY A 702 6.53 4.84 28.78
N VAL A 703 6.94 4.91 27.51
CA VAL A 703 7.32 3.75 26.70
C VAL A 703 8.63 3.12 27.21
N GLN A 704 9.67 3.94 27.47
CA GLN A 704 10.97 3.45 27.93
C GLN A 704 10.89 2.65 29.24
N LYS A 705 10.01 3.05 30.17
CA LYS A 705 9.79 2.30 31.43
C LYS A 705 9.30 0.88 31.19
N ILE A 706 8.43 0.68 30.20
CA ILE A 706 7.87 -0.64 29.88
C ILE A 706 8.88 -1.45 29.07
N LEU A 707 9.57 -0.82 28.12
CA LEU A 707 10.62 -1.45 27.32
C LEU A 707 11.77 -2.01 28.16
N ALA A 708 12.02 -1.46 29.36
CA ALA A 708 13.04 -1.97 30.29
C ALA A 708 12.77 -3.42 30.78
N HIS A 709 11.55 -3.93 30.64
CA HIS A 709 11.22 -5.33 30.97
C HIS A 709 11.57 -6.32 29.86
N PHE A 710 11.84 -5.83 28.64
CA PHE A 710 12.11 -6.63 27.46
C PHE A 710 13.61 -6.65 27.13
N VAL A 711 14.03 -7.67 26.39
CA VAL A 711 15.30 -7.61 25.66
C VAL A 711 15.04 -6.89 24.35
N LEU A 712 15.65 -5.72 24.18
CA LEU A 712 15.49 -4.88 23.01
C LEU A 712 16.56 -5.22 21.97
N LEU A 713 16.14 -5.73 20.82
CA LEU A 713 16.99 -6.03 19.68
C LEU A 713 16.62 -5.11 18.52
N GLN A 714 17.59 -4.63 17.77
CA GLN A 714 17.36 -3.86 16.55
C GLN A 714 18.09 -4.50 15.37
N ALA A 715 17.37 -4.81 14.30
CA ALA A 715 17.93 -5.23 13.03
C ALA A 715 18.12 -4.01 12.14
N ASP A 716 19.38 -3.58 11.97
CA ASP A 716 19.73 -2.55 11.02
C ASP A 716 19.78 -3.13 9.59
N VAL A 717 18.72 -2.83 8.85
CA VAL A 717 18.48 -3.25 7.47
C VAL A 717 18.79 -2.13 6.47
N THR A 718 19.49 -1.06 6.89
CA THR A 718 19.95 0.04 6.02
C THR A 718 20.71 -0.47 4.80
N PRO A 719 21.65 -1.45 4.90
CA PRO A 719 22.39 -1.96 3.74
C PRO A 719 21.55 -2.77 2.75
N ASN A 720 20.41 -3.33 3.19
CA ASN A 720 19.54 -4.22 2.42
C ASN A 720 20.30 -5.37 1.72
N ASP A 721 21.18 -6.03 2.47
CA ASP A 721 22.02 -7.12 1.98
C ASP A 721 21.26 -8.47 1.93
N LYS A 722 21.96 -9.56 1.55
CA LYS A 722 21.34 -10.89 1.48
C LYS A 722 20.81 -11.39 2.83
N GLN A 723 21.44 -10.99 3.93
CA GLN A 723 21.03 -11.37 5.29
C GLN A 723 19.78 -10.60 5.72
N ASP A 724 19.67 -9.33 5.34
CA ASP A 724 18.49 -8.49 5.57
C ASP A 724 17.28 -9.03 4.80
N LYS A 725 17.48 -9.36 3.51
CA LYS A 725 16.45 -9.99 2.67
C LYS A 725 15.99 -11.35 3.20
N ALA A 726 16.90 -12.12 3.80
CA ALA A 726 16.56 -13.36 4.46
C ALA A 726 15.70 -13.14 5.71
N LEU A 727 15.96 -12.08 6.49
CA LEU A 727 15.11 -11.67 7.61
C LEU A 727 13.70 -11.27 7.14
N TYR A 728 13.61 -10.41 6.13
CA TYR A 728 12.34 -9.99 5.53
C TYR A 728 11.51 -11.17 5.06
N LYS A 729 12.15 -12.10 4.33
CA LYS A 729 11.47 -13.30 3.81
C LYS A 729 11.02 -14.25 4.92
N ARG A 730 11.78 -14.35 6.01
CA ARG A 730 11.42 -15.20 7.15
C ARG A 730 10.13 -14.73 7.84
N PHE A 731 9.96 -13.42 8.00
CA PHE A 731 8.84 -12.84 8.74
C PHE A 731 7.70 -12.32 7.85
N GLY A 732 7.89 -12.33 6.52
CA GLY A 732 6.92 -11.81 5.56
C GLY A 732 6.76 -10.29 5.65
N ILE A 733 7.87 -9.57 5.86
CA ILE A 733 7.88 -8.11 6.04
C ILE A 733 8.54 -7.47 4.83
N PHE A 734 7.90 -6.48 4.22
CA PHE A 734 8.37 -5.82 3.00
C PHE A 734 9.38 -4.69 3.26
N GLY A 735 9.38 -4.11 4.47
CA GLY A 735 10.27 -3.03 4.83
C GLY A 735 10.07 -2.54 6.27
N PRO A 736 10.94 -1.64 6.74
CA PRO A 736 10.83 -1.01 8.05
C PRO A 736 9.91 0.24 7.98
N PRO A 737 9.38 0.74 9.12
CA PRO A 737 9.57 0.23 10.47
C PRO A 737 8.63 -0.96 10.75
N ALA A 738 9.16 -1.97 11.42
CA ALA A 738 8.36 -3.09 11.90
C ALA A 738 8.90 -3.55 13.25
N ILE A 739 8.03 -3.71 14.24
CA ILE A 739 8.38 -4.21 15.56
C ILE A 739 7.69 -5.56 15.78
N LEU A 740 8.50 -6.58 16.05
CA LEU A 740 8.06 -7.94 16.34
C LEU A 740 8.27 -8.24 17.81
N PHE A 741 7.37 -9.05 18.36
CA PHE A 741 7.39 -9.46 19.76
C PHE A 741 7.57 -10.97 19.83
N PHE A 742 8.49 -11.41 20.67
CA PHE A 742 8.72 -12.82 20.95
C PHE A 742 8.45 -13.11 22.42
N ASP A 743 7.81 -14.25 22.67
CA ASP A 743 7.57 -14.73 24.03
C ASP A 743 8.85 -15.27 24.69
N THR A 744 8.73 -15.74 25.93
CA THR A 744 9.85 -16.35 26.69
C THR A 744 10.37 -17.65 26.08
N ASN A 745 9.60 -18.30 25.20
CA ASN A 745 10.01 -19.51 24.49
C ASN A 745 10.76 -19.21 23.18
N GLY A 746 10.80 -17.94 22.76
CA GLY A 746 11.39 -17.48 21.50
C GLY A 746 10.45 -17.61 20.30
N LEU A 747 9.15 -17.82 20.52
CA LEU A 747 8.15 -17.86 19.45
C LEU A 747 7.59 -16.47 19.18
N GLU A 748 7.43 -16.15 17.90
CA GLU A 748 6.87 -14.86 17.48
C GLU A 748 5.38 -14.78 17.80
N GLN A 749 4.99 -13.70 18.47
CA GLN A 749 3.61 -13.38 18.79
C GLN A 749 3.02 -12.47 17.70
N GLN A 750 2.66 -13.07 16.56
CA GLN A 750 2.21 -12.34 15.36
C GLN A 750 1.05 -11.38 15.59
N ALA A 751 0.13 -11.71 16.51
CA ALA A 751 -1.02 -10.86 16.86
C ALA A 751 -0.62 -9.50 17.45
N TYR A 752 0.60 -9.38 17.98
CA TYR A 752 1.12 -8.15 18.56
C TYR A 752 2.13 -7.43 17.66
N ARG A 753 2.38 -7.94 16.44
CA ARG A 753 3.29 -7.27 15.50
C ARG A 753 2.79 -5.86 15.18
N VAL A 754 3.71 -4.90 15.16
CA VAL A 754 3.44 -3.53 14.70
C VAL A 754 4.18 -3.31 13.39
N VAL A 755 3.46 -2.91 12.35
CA VAL A 755 4.02 -2.53 11.05
C VAL A 755 3.68 -1.07 10.78
N GLY A 756 4.67 -0.27 10.41
CA GLY A 756 4.52 1.17 10.24
C GLY A 756 4.69 1.96 11.54
N PHE A 757 4.51 3.27 11.43
CA PHE A 757 4.64 4.19 12.56
C PHE A 757 3.42 4.07 13.49
N MET A 758 3.67 4.05 14.80
CA MET A 758 2.66 4.09 15.84
C MET A 758 3.05 5.12 16.89
N GLN A 759 2.14 6.02 17.27
CA GLN A 759 2.39 7.06 18.27
C GLN A 759 2.62 6.49 19.69
N ALA A 760 3.34 7.24 20.54
CA ALA A 760 3.72 6.86 21.90
C ALA A 760 2.59 6.27 22.76
N GLU A 761 1.43 6.94 22.83
CA GLU A 761 0.32 6.51 23.69
C GLU A 761 -0.27 5.17 23.23
N ALA A 762 -0.47 5.00 21.92
CA ALA A 762 -0.97 3.75 21.36
C ALA A 762 0.04 2.61 21.55
N PHE A 763 1.33 2.89 21.33
CA PHE A 763 2.40 1.91 21.53
C PHE A 763 2.54 1.50 23.00
N ARG A 764 2.39 2.44 23.93
CA ARG A 764 2.39 2.14 25.37
C ARG A 764 1.26 1.21 25.78
N GLN A 765 0.03 1.47 25.32
CA GLN A 765 -1.13 0.60 25.57
C GLN A 765 -0.92 -0.78 24.95
N HIS A 766 -0.29 -0.85 23.78
CA HIS A 766 0.05 -2.09 23.12
C HIS A 766 1.05 -2.92 23.93
N LEU A 767 2.13 -2.30 24.42
CA LEU A 767 3.11 -2.96 25.29
C LEU A 767 2.50 -3.46 26.60
N GLN A 768 1.56 -2.71 27.20
CA GLN A 768 0.89 -3.13 28.43
C GLN A 768 0.09 -4.43 28.27
N LYS A 769 -0.54 -4.64 27.11
CA LYS A 769 -1.26 -5.90 26.81
C LYS A 769 -0.33 -7.10 26.74
N ILE A 770 0.93 -6.88 26.36
CA ILE A 770 1.95 -7.93 26.20
C ILE A 770 2.58 -8.29 27.55
N VAL A 771 2.83 -7.29 28.41
CA VAL A 771 3.41 -7.51 29.75
C VAL A 771 2.44 -8.16 30.74
N GLN A 772 1.13 -8.06 30.51
CA GLN A 772 0.10 -8.68 31.37
C GLN A 772 -0.12 -10.19 31.09
N LEU A 773 0.59 -10.76 30.12
CA LEU A 773 0.65 -12.20 29.81
C LEU A 773 1.94 -12.80 30.38
#